data_AF-A0A2D7NXI1-F1
#
_entry.id   AF-A0A2D7NXI1-F1
#
_cell.length_a   1.000
_cell.length_b   1.000
_cell.length_c   1.000
_cell.angle_alpha   90.00
_cell.angle_beta   90.00
_cell.angle_gamma   90.00
#
_symmetry.space_group_name_H-M   'P 1'
#
loop_
_entity.id
_entity.type
_entity.pdbx_description
1 polymer ?
#
loop_
_entity_poly.entity_id
_entity_poly.type
_entity_poly.pdbx_seq_one_letter_code
_entity_poly.pdbx_strand_id
1 'polypeptide(L)'
;MNKFELQLSANKIRLKIFFLIPFLLLELDVIKAQIIPKLSHEQAWVDSIMTTLSVREQIAQSFMAAAYTHNNEPNAVLIDLIEDIGIGGLIFMQGNPSDQVKVNTLYQEKSKIPLLMATDAEWGLNMRLSHTTAFPFQMALGAIRDDDLVFQMGFEIGLQMRRMGLHINFAPVVDINNNPLNPVINYRSFGENRERVSQKSIAYMKGMQAAGIMAVAKHFPGHGDTQTDSHYSLPIIQHKRSRLDSIELYPFRKLIQEDVDGIMMAHINVPALDTTNELASTLSKKIVTDLLKVEMGFKGLIFTDAMNMKSVTSKHDLGEPELMAYLAGNDIIEFSLNINASIVKIEEALKAGSLSIDEIKTKCRRILHQKYKLGLHKKSFQKSENLIPDINNQTAIDLNNILAKSSLTVIKRQFLGVPMKGKIATLAINADTIAPFQKEAIRLGFKDHFYLSNGATQEQIHEIKKTLNHFEFIYLGVIQSSPRPHGQMNISNENLAYINELAKDPRVMIAWFGNPYSLKQFKNIHQASDLVIGYQNNPATQSAMTQLFLGNGRASGTLPVTINPYFKLGDGIAINKKPEVGAKQISNYLSLLKNKKVGLVVNQTSTIRSRHLVDTLLSLGIQIIKIFAPEHGFRGDSHNGATIYDNIDQSTGLPIISIYGKVKKPSPEQLKNLDIIVFDIQDVGARFYTFISSLHYIMEAAAENNLKVIVLDRPNPNGDYVDGPVLKPEFKSFVGMHPLPIVHGLTVGELAKMINGEGWLTGGQKCDLEVIKVKNYSHHIPWDLKIPPSPNLPNNRAVRWYPSLCLFEATVMSIGRGTHAPFQQLGAPQINSDFSFTPKSIRGMSLYPKHLNKVCYGEDLTGIESIPKFNLSLLIKYYNLIDLGPDFFNRKKTFNLLAGNDQLMQQIISGLSEGEIKMSWAKDLAEYRRLRRNYLLYD
;
A
#
# COMPACT_ATOMS: atom_id res chain seq x y z
N MET A 1 -26.32 -0.27 -98.73
CA MET A 1 -25.14 -1.14 -98.53
C MET A 1 -24.69 -1.00 -97.10
N ASN A 2 -24.37 -2.02 -96.31
CA ASN A 2 -24.62 -3.46 -96.29
C ASN A 2 -24.16 -3.82 -94.86
N LYS A 3 -25.03 -4.18 -93.91
CA LYS A 3 -25.45 -5.55 -93.62
C LYS A 3 -24.34 -6.62 -93.73
N PHE A 4 -23.08 -6.29 -93.40
CA PHE A 4 -22.04 -7.32 -93.27
C PHE A 4 -20.99 -7.10 -92.16
N GLU A 5 -20.90 -5.92 -91.53
CA GLU A 5 -19.93 -5.70 -90.44
C GLU A 5 -20.51 -5.82 -89.02
N LEU A 6 -21.83 -5.95 -88.87
CA LEU A 6 -22.49 -6.11 -87.56
C LEU A 6 -22.58 -7.56 -87.07
N GLN A 7 -22.10 -8.54 -87.83
CA GLN A 7 -22.26 -9.98 -87.51
C GLN A 7 -21.00 -10.64 -86.93
N LEU A 8 -19.85 -9.96 -86.90
CA LEU A 8 -18.58 -10.53 -86.40
C LEU A 8 -18.16 -10.08 -84.99
N SER A 9 -18.80 -9.05 -84.41
CA SER A 9 -18.55 -8.69 -82.99
C SER A 9 -19.56 -9.31 -82.01
N ALA A 10 -20.75 -9.70 -82.46
CA ALA A 10 -21.80 -10.25 -81.60
C ALA A 10 -21.56 -11.72 -81.18
N ASN A 11 -20.88 -12.52 -82.01
CA ASN A 11 -20.62 -13.93 -81.71
C ASN A 11 -19.39 -14.17 -80.81
N LYS A 12 -18.46 -13.21 -80.67
CA LYS A 12 -17.37 -13.31 -79.68
C LYS A 12 -17.78 -12.93 -78.26
N ILE A 13 -18.88 -12.18 -78.10
CA ILE A 13 -19.41 -11.79 -76.78
C ILE A 13 -20.37 -12.86 -76.24
N ARG A 14 -21.16 -13.52 -77.10
CA ARG A 14 -22.06 -14.60 -76.65
C ARG A 14 -21.36 -15.88 -76.22
N LEU A 15 -20.17 -16.20 -76.77
CA LEU A 15 -19.43 -17.40 -76.36
C LEU A 15 -18.65 -17.23 -75.03
N LYS A 16 -18.32 -15.99 -74.62
CA LYS A 16 -17.71 -15.71 -73.31
C LYS A 16 -18.74 -15.67 -72.18
N ILE A 17 -20.00 -15.32 -72.45
CA ILE A 17 -21.04 -15.26 -71.42
C ILE A 17 -21.52 -16.67 -71.02
N PHE A 18 -21.47 -17.66 -71.91
CA PHE A 18 -21.92 -19.03 -71.60
C PHE A 18 -20.93 -19.85 -70.74
N PHE A 19 -19.65 -19.46 -70.66
CA PHE A 19 -18.65 -20.10 -69.78
C PHE A 19 -18.39 -19.34 -68.47
N LEU A 20 -18.88 -18.10 -68.34
CA LEU A 20 -18.73 -17.31 -67.10
C LEU A 20 -19.90 -17.47 -66.11
N ILE A 21 -21.08 -17.90 -66.57
CA ILE A 21 -22.25 -18.08 -65.68
C ILE A 21 -22.13 -19.31 -64.77
N PRO A 22 -21.57 -20.48 -65.18
CA PRO A 22 -21.35 -21.59 -64.24
C PRO A 22 -20.23 -21.30 -63.24
N PHE A 23 -19.24 -20.47 -63.62
CA PHE A 23 -18.12 -20.11 -62.75
C PHE A 23 -18.49 -19.01 -61.73
N LEU A 24 -19.34 -18.04 -62.10
CA LEU A 24 -19.86 -17.05 -61.14
C LEU A 24 -20.86 -17.65 -60.13
N LEU A 25 -21.62 -18.69 -60.51
CA LEU A 25 -22.52 -19.36 -59.57
C LEU A 25 -21.77 -20.27 -58.58
N LEU A 26 -20.67 -20.91 -59.01
CA LEU A 26 -19.77 -21.66 -58.10
C LEU A 26 -18.93 -20.75 -57.21
N GLU A 27 -18.49 -19.58 -57.69
CA GLU A 27 -17.81 -18.59 -56.83
C GLU A 27 -18.76 -17.89 -55.85
N LEU A 28 -20.04 -17.72 -56.16
CA LEU A 28 -21.01 -17.16 -55.21
C LEU A 28 -21.32 -18.10 -54.03
N ASP A 29 -21.29 -19.42 -54.22
CA ASP A 29 -21.42 -20.39 -53.12
C ASP A 29 -20.12 -20.52 -52.31
N VAL A 30 -18.95 -20.39 -52.95
CA VAL A 30 -17.65 -20.37 -52.25
C VAL A 30 -17.43 -19.06 -51.48
N ILE A 31 -17.90 -17.92 -52.00
CA ILE A 31 -17.83 -16.62 -51.31
C ILE A 31 -18.89 -16.52 -50.21
N LYS A 32 -20.08 -17.13 -50.35
CA LYS A 32 -21.02 -17.27 -49.21
C LYS A 32 -20.49 -18.21 -48.13
N ALA A 33 -19.73 -19.24 -48.48
CA ALA A 33 -19.07 -20.11 -47.50
C ALA A 33 -17.84 -19.44 -46.82
N GLN A 34 -17.20 -18.46 -47.46
CA GLN A 34 -16.08 -17.69 -46.89
C GLN A 34 -16.51 -16.41 -46.14
N ILE A 35 -17.78 -16.00 -46.21
CA ILE A 35 -18.36 -14.92 -45.40
C ILE A 35 -19.38 -15.50 -44.40
N ILE A 36 -19.04 -16.64 -43.80
CA ILE A 36 -19.59 -16.96 -42.48
C ILE A 36 -18.72 -16.17 -41.50
N PRO A 37 -19.26 -15.20 -40.73
CA PRO A 37 -18.47 -14.57 -39.68
C PRO A 37 -17.98 -15.70 -38.79
N LYS A 38 -16.65 -15.89 -38.71
CA LYS A 38 -16.07 -16.85 -37.77
C LYS A 38 -16.57 -16.42 -36.39
N LEU A 39 -17.52 -17.17 -35.82
CA LEU A 39 -18.05 -16.91 -34.50
C LEU A 39 -16.85 -16.79 -33.55
N SER A 40 -16.87 -15.79 -32.66
CA SER A 40 -15.84 -15.72 -31.62
C SER A 40 -15.83 -17.03 -30.83
N HIS A 41 -14.67 -17.46 -30.33
CA HIS A 41 -14.59 -18.68 -29.51
C HIS A 41 -15.58 -18.66 -28.33
N GLU A 42 -15.88 -17.48 -27.80
CA GLU A 42 -16.94 -17.23 -26.82
C GLU A 42 -18.32 -17.64 -27.36
N GLN A 43 -18.71 -17.07 -28.51
CA GLN A 43 -20.02 -17.31 -29.11
C GLN A 43 -20.19 -18.79 -29.48
N ALA A 44 -19.17 -19.43 -30.04
CA ALA A 44 -19.20 -20.86 -30.35
C ALA A 44 -19.38 -21.74 -29.09
N TRP A 45 -18.70 -21.39 -27.99
CA TRP A 45 -18.88 -22.09 -26.72
C TRP A 45 -20.30 -21.91 -26.18
N VAL A 46 -20.82 -20.69 -26.15
CA VAL A 46 -22.19 -20.41 -25.68
C VAL A 46 -23.22 -21.16 -26.54
N ASP A 47 -23.08 -21.12 -27.86
CA ASP A 47 -23.98 -21.83 -28.79
C ASP A 47 -23.96 -23.34 -28.54
N SER A 48 -22.77 -23.92 -28.33
CA SER A 48 -22.65 -25.35 -28.04
C SER A 48 -23.40 -25.76 -26.77
N ILE A 49 -23.33 -24.97 -25.71
CA ILE A 49 -24.06 -25.24 -24.46
C ILE A 49 -25.55 -25.00 -24.63
N MET A 50 -25.96 -23.92 -25.31
CA MET A 50 -27.38 -23.63 -25.54
C MET A 50 -28.09 -24.75 -26.31
N THR A 51 -27.41 -25.46 -27.21
CA THR A 51 -28.01 -26.60 -27.94
C THR A 51 -28.28 -27.82 -27.06
N THR A 52 -27.63 -27.94 -25.90
CA THR A 52 -27.80 -29.09 -25.01
C THR A 52 -28.79 -28.85 -23.88
N LEU A 53 -29.12 -27.59 -23.56
CA LEU A 53 -29.97 -27.25 -22.42
C LEU A 53 -31.46 -27.34 -22.76
N SER A 54 -32.20 -28.08 -21.94
CA SER A 54 -33.67 -27.99 -21.90
C SER A 54 -34.14 -26.60 -21.48
N VAL A 55 -35.41 -26.27 -21.74
CA VAL A 55 -36.00 -24.99 -21.28
C VAL A 55 -35.89 -24.85 -19.77
N ARG A 56 -36.13 -25.93 -19.04
CA ARG A 56 -36.01 -25.97 -17.58
C ARG A 56 -34.59 -25.64 -17.12
N GLU A 57 -33.58 -26.25 -17.73
CA GLU A 57 -32.17 -25.96 -17.40
C GLU A 57 -31.78 -24.53 -17.79
N GLN A 58 -32.30 -23.97 -18.89
CA GLN A 58 -32.09 -22.56 -19.25
C GLN A 58 -32.67 -21.60 -18.21
N ILE A 59 -33.83 -21.93 -17.63
CA ILE A 59 -34.40 -21.19 -16.49
C ILE A 59 -33.52 -21.39 -15.25
N ALA A 60 -33.11 -22.63 -14.95
CA ALA A 60 -32.30 -22.99 -13.77
C ALA A 60 -30.95 -22.26 -13.73
N GLN A 61 -30.36 -21.95 -14.89
CA GLN A 61 -29.13 -21.13 -14.98
C GLN A 61 -29.29 -19.73 -14.35
N SER A 62 -30.52 -19.25 -14.15
CA SER A 62 -30.82 -17.96 -13.49
C SER A 62 -30.86 -18.07 -11.96
N PHE A 63 -30.61 -19.23 -11.36
CA PHE A 63 -30.66 -19.41 -9.90
C PHE A 63 -29.26 -19.58 -9.28
N MET A 64 -29.07 -18.92 -8.13
CA MET A 64 -27.89 -19.04 -7.29
C MET A 64 -28.29 -19.46 -5.87
N ALA A 65 -27.83 -20.62 -5.42
CA ALA A 65 -28.16 -21.17 -4.10
C ALA A 65 -27.08 -20.84 -3.05
N ALA A 66 -27.46 -20.76 -1.78
CA ALA A 66 -26.51 -20.54 -0.69
C ALA A 66 -25.79 -21.83 -0.28
N ALA A 67 -24.47 -21.74 -0.19
CA ALA A 67 -23.57 -22.80 0.25
C ALA A 67 -22.88 -22.44 1.57
N TYR A 68 -22.83 -23.42 2.47
CA TYR A 68 -22.17 -23.32 3.78
C TYR A 68 -21.13 -24.44 3.88
N THR A 69 -20.06 -24.20 4.63
CA THR A 69 -18.96 -25.18 4.78
C THR A 69 -18.78 -25.54 6.26
N HIS A 70 -19.86 -25.99 6.89
CA HIS A 70 -19.83 -26.46 8.28
C HIS A 70 -19.60 -27.98 8.32
N ASN A 71 -18.69 -28.44 9.19
CA ASN A 71 -18.43 -29.85 9.48
C ASN A 71 -17.93 -30.71 8.30
N ASN A 72 -17.32 -30.12 7.27
CA ASN A 72 -16.70 -30.83 6.13
C ASN A 72 -17.63 -31.68 5.23
N GLU A 73 -18.96 -31.66 5.44
CA GLU A 73 -19.88 -32.49 4.66
C GLU A 73 -20.54 -31.71 3.50
N PRO A 74 -20.50 -32.24 2.26
CA PRO A 74 -21.27 -31.71 1.14
C PRO A 74 -22.77 -31.73 1.44
N ASN A 75 -23.49 -30.67 1.04
CA ASN A 75 -24.94 -30.61 1.24
C ASN A 75 -25.64 -31.40 0.12
N ALA A 76 -26.27 -32.53 0.47
CA ALA A 76 -26.98 -33.37 -0.49
C ALA A 76 -28.05 -32.60 -1.30
N VAL A 77 -28.79 -31.69 -0.67
CA VAL A 77 -29.80 -30.86 -1.36
C VAL A 77 -29.14 -29.95 -2.40
N LEU A 78 -27.95 -29.42 -2.12
CA LEU A 78 -27.21 -28.63 -3.12
C LEU A 78 -26.71 -29.50 -4.26
N ILE A 79 -26.26 -30.73 -3.98
CA ILE A 79 -25.84 -31.68 -5.03
C ILE A 79 -27.02 -31.97 -5.96
N ASP A 80 -28.21 -32.25 -5.44
CA ASP A 80 -29.42 -32.49 -6.26
C ASP A 80 -29.74 -31.27 -7.14
N LEU A 81 -29.68 -30.05 -6.58
CA LEU A 81 -29.89 -28.82 -7.35
C LEU A 81 -28.83 -28.63 -8.46
N ILE A 82 -27.61 -29.09 -8.25
CA ILE A 82 -26.50 -28.96 -9.20
C ILE A 82 -26.59 -30.02 -10.31
N GLU A 83 -26.80 -31.29 -9.96
CA GLU A 83 -26.75 -32.42 -10.91
C GLU A 83 -28.05 -32.56 -11.72
N ASP A 84 -29.19 -32.46 -11.03
CA ASP A 84 -30.49 -32.78 -11.59
C ASP A 84 -31.20 -31.54 -12.14
N ILE A 85 -31.13 -30.41 -11.42
CA ILE A 85 -31.79 -29.16 -11.84
C ILE A 85 -30.88 -28.30 -12.73
N GLY A 86 -29.56 -28.38 -12.52
CA GLY A 86 -28.58 -27.64 -13.32
C GLY A 86 -28.60 -26.14 -13.03
N ILE A 87 -28.58 -25.76 -11.74
CA ILE A 87 -28.55 -24.34 -11.33
C ILE A 87 -27.32 -23.57 -11.86
N GLY A 88 -27.42 -22.25 -11.90
CA GLY A 88 -26.41 -21.38 -12.50
C GLY A 88 -25.16 -21.13 -11.65
N GLY A 89 -25.30 -21.11 -10.34
CA GLY A 89 -24.21 -20.75 -9.43
C GLY A 89 -24.52 -20.98 -7.95
N LEU A 90 -23.56 -20.62 -7.10
CA LEU A 90 -23.65 -20.68 -5.64
C LEU A 90 -23.08 -19.40 -5.02
N ILE A 91 -23.67 -18.96 -3.91
CA ILE A 91 -23.05 -17.97 -3.00
C ILE A 91 -22.47 -18.70 -1.78
N PHE A 92 -21.20 -18.49 -1.47
CA PHE A 92 -20.58 -19.02 -0.26
C PHE A 92 -20.78 -18.07 0.92
N MET A 93 -21.30 -18.64 2.01
CA MET A 93 -21.57 -17.99 3.28
C MET A 93 -20.45 -18.30 4.29
N GLN A 94 -20.77 -18.36 5.58
CA GLN A 94 -19.77 -18.53 6.63
C GLN A 94 -19.05 -19.89 6.55
N GLY A 95 -17.73 -19.87 6.78
CA GLY A 95 -16.91 -21.05 6.61
C GLY A 95 -15.45 -20.92 7.00
N ASN A 96 -14.64 -21.87 6.53
CA ASN A 96 -13.18 -21.80 6.57
C ASN A 96 -12.59 -22.08 5.17
N PRO A 97 -11.40 -21.56 4.86
CA PRO A 97 -10.87 -21.62 3.50
C PRO A 97 -10.63 -23.04 2.98
N SER A 98 -10.07 -23.92 3.81
CA SER A 98 -9.70 -25.27 3.38
C SER A 98 -10.92 -26.11 3.00
N ASP A 99 -11.97 -26.05 3.81
CA ASP A 99 -13.19 -26.82 3.54
C ASP A 99 -13.97 -26.23 2.35
N GLN A 100 -13.98 -24.90 2.22
CA GLN A 100 -14.58 -24.25 1.05
C GLN A 100 -13.94 -24.69 -0.26
N VAL A 101 -12.60 -24.76 -0.36
CA VAL A 101 -11.96 -25.19 -1.62
C VAL A 101 -12.31 -26.63 -1.98
N LYS A 102 -12.41 -27.53 -1.00
CA LYS A 102 -12.82 -28.92 -1.22
C LYS A 102 -14.26 -29.00 -1.75
N VAL A 103 -15.18 -28.34 -1.05
CA VAL A 103 -16.61 -28.33 -1.40
C VAL A 103 -16.86 -27.61 -2.73
N ASN A 104 -16.14 -26.51 -3.00
CA ASN A 104 -16.17 -25.81 -4.29
C ASN A 104 -15.76 -26.73 -5.45
N THR A 105 -14.63 -27.44 -5.31
CA THR A 105 -14.16 -28.40 -6.32
C THR A 105 -15.20 -29.50 -6.56
N LEU A 106 -15.74 -30.11 -5.50
CA LEU A 106 -16.78 -31.12 -5.62
C LEU A 106 -18.02 -30.61 -6.37
N TYR A 107 -18.52 -29.42 -6.01
CA TYR A 107 -19.70 -28.85 -6.68
C TYR A 107 -19.43 -28.51 -8.15
N GLN A 108 -18.22 -28.06 -8.50
CA GLN A 108 -17.83 -27.86 -9.90
C GLN A 108 -17.72 -29.18 -10.67
N GLU A 109 -17.22 -30.25 -10.04
CA GLU A 109 -17.11 -31.59 -10.66
C GLU A 109 -18.49 -32.20 -10.93
N LYS A 110 -19.43 -32.03 -10.00
CA LYS A 110 -20.82 -32.51 -10.18
C LYS A 110 -21.61 -31.71 -11.22
N SER A 111 -21.22 -30.47 -11.48
CA SER A 111 -21.97 -29.61 -12.39
C SER A 111 -21.70 -29.90 -13.87
N LYS A 112 -22.78 -30.11 -14.64
CA LYS A 112 -22.71 -30.25 -16.11
C LYS A 112 -22.20 -28.96 -16.76
N ILE A 113 -22.74 -27.81 -16.33
CA ILE A 113 -22.39 -26.47 -16.79
C ILE A 113 -21.69 -25.73 -15.65
N PRO A 114 -20.42 -25.30 -15.82
CA PRO A 114 -19.64 -24.72 -14.73
C PRO A 114 -20.39 -23.65 -13.91
N LEU A 115 -20.32 -23.73 -12.59
CA LEU A 115 -21.09 -22.88 -11.67
C LEU A 115 -20.42 -21.52 -11.46
N LEU A 116 -21.19 -20.44 -11.45
CA LEU A 116 -20.74 -19.15 -10.94
C LEU A 116 -20.63 -19.20 -9.42
N MET A 117 -19.41 -19.16 -8.90
CA MET A 117 -19.15 -19.13 -7.45
C MET A 117 -18.99 -17.70 -6.95
N ALA A 118 -19.83 -17.29 -6.00
CA ALA A 118 -19.90 -15.94 -5.45
C ALA A 118 -19.64 -15.91 -3.94
N THR A 119 -19.35 -14.73 -3.39
CA THR A 119 -19.41 -14.46 -1.95
C THR A 119 -19.54 -12.95 -1.70
N ASP A 120 -19.92 -12.57 -0.48
CA ASP A 120 -19.69 -11.19 -0.01
C ASP A 120 -18.32 -11.09 0.63
N ALA A 121 -17.38 -10.46 -0.05
CA ALA A 121 -16.04 -10.17 0.47
C ALA A 121 -15.78 -8.66 0.46
N GLU A 122 -16.68 -7.87 1.07
CA GLU A 122 -16.61 -6.41 1.08
C GLU A 122 -15.29 -5.91 1.67
N TRP A 123 -14.85 -6.43 2.82
CA TRP A 123 -13.54 -6.12 3.43
C TRP A 123 -12.59 -7.32 3.33
N GLY A 124 -12.70 -8.06 2.22
CA GLY A 124 -11.96 -9.30 1.96
C GLY A 124 -12.69 -10.55 2.44
N LEU A 125 -12.05 -11.71 2.23
CA LEU A 125 -12.61 -13.02 2.55
C LEU A 125 -13.05 -13.14 4.02
N ASN A 126 -12.47 -12.35 4.92
CA ASN A 126 -12.76 -12.37 6.36
C ASN A 126 -14.21 -12.02 6.70
N MET A 127 -14.93 -11.37 5.79
CA MET A 127 -16.37 -11.15 5.95
C MET A 127 -17.15 -12.45 6.14
N ARG A 128 -16.70 -13.54 5.51
CA ARG A 128 -17.35 -14.86 5.54
C ARG A 128 -16.45 -15.98 6.07
N LEU A 129 -15.13 -15.89 5.85
CA LEU A 129 -14.17 -16.94 6.14
C LEU A 129 -13.29 -16.61 7.33
N SER A 130 -13.27 -17.51 8.30
CA SER A 130 -12.33 -17.45 9.42
C SER A 130 -10.86 -17.56 8.94
N HIS A 131 -9.92 -17.07 9.76
CA HIS A 131 -8.47 -17.19 9.51
C HIS A 131 -7.99 -16.58 8.17
N THR A 132 -8.69 -15.56 7.68
CA THR A 132 -8.29 -14.78 6.51
C THR A 132 -8.05 -13.31 6.87
N THR A 133 -7.31 -12.59 6.02
CA THR A 133 -6.97 -11.18 6.24
C THR A 133 -8.22 -10.31 6.26
N ALA A 134 -8.41 -9.57 7.35
CA ALA A 134 -9.46 -8.57 7.48
C ALA A 134 -8.94 -7.20 7.04
N PHE A 135 -9.33 -6.74 5.86
CA PHE A 135 -9.01 -5.40 5.39
C PHE A 135 -9.89 -4.34 6.08
N PRO A 136 -9.56 -3.05 5.95
CA PRO A 136 -10.36 -2.00 6.57
C PRO A 136 -11.77 -1.92 5.99
N PHE A 137 -12.72 -1.48 6.82
CA PHE A 137 -14.09 -1.24 6.38
C PHE A 137 -14.14 -0.04 5.43
N GLN A 138 -15.17 -0.01 4.60
CA GLN A 138 -15.36 0.95 3.51
C GLN A 138 -15.34 2.38 4.01
N MET A 139 -15.91 2.65 5.18
CA MET A 139 -15.84 3.98 5.78
C MET A 139 -14.41 4.38 6.14
N ALA A 140 -13.58 3.45 6.63
CA ALA A 140 -12.16 3.73 6.85
C ALA A 140 -11.43 4.00 5.52
N LEU A 141 -11.75 3.24 4.47
CA LEU A 141 -11.23 3.48 3.11
C LEU A 141 -11.71 4.82 2.52
N GLY A 142 -12.93 5.23 2.90
CA GLY A 142 -13.52 6.53 2.64
C GLY A 142 -12.64 7.69 3.08
N ALA A 143 -11.90 7.49 4.18
CA ALA A 143 -11.04 8.50 4.74
C ALA A 143 -9.73 8.69 3.96
N ILE A 144 -9.27 7.65 3.26
CA ILE A 144 -8.01 7.64 2.50
C ILE A 144 -8.09 8.67 1.35
N ARG A 145 -7.02 9.43 1.13
CA ARG A 145 -6.93 10.40 0.02
C ARG A 145 -6.38 9.79 -1.28
N ASP A 146 -5.63 8.70 -1.18
CA ASP A 146 -5.00 8.00 -2.30
C ASP A 146 -5.84 6.78 -2.72
N ASP A 147 -6.58 6.93 -3.82
CA ASP A 147 -7.49 5.88 -4.30
C ASP A 147 -6.75 4.68 -4.92
N ASP A 148 -5.46 4.82 -5.27
CA ASP A 148 -4.65 3.69 -5.75
C ASP A 148 -4.52 2.59 -4.68
N LEU A 149 -4.57 2.96 -3.39
CA LEU A 149 -4.59 1.99 -2.30
C LEU A 149 -5.90 1.18 -2.26
N VAL A 150 -7.02 1.79 -2.64
CA VAL A 150 -8.32 1.12 -2.71
C VAL A 150 -8.35 0.16 -3.92
N PHE A 151 -7.74 0.57 -5.04
CA PHE A 151 -7.51 -0.32 -6.18
C PHE A 151 -6.65 -1.53 -5.79
N GLN A 152 -5.51 -1.30 -5.12
CA GLN A 152 -4.62 -2.38 -4.66
C GLN A 152 -5.32 -3.35 -3.72
N MET A 153 -6.17 -2.86 -2.83
CA MET A 153 -7.01 -3.70 -1.97
C MET A 153 -7.99 -4.55 -2.79
N GLY A 154 -8.65 -3.97 -3.80
CA GLY A 154 -9.50 -4.70 -4.75
C GLY A 154 -8.77 -5.81 -5.48
N PHE A 155 -7.58 -5.50 -5.96
CA PHE A 155 -6.74 -6.45 -6.68
C PHE A 155 -6.30 -7.62 -5.78
N GLU A 156 -5.81 -7.32 -4.58
CA GLU A 156 -5.37 -8.35 -3.62
C GLU A 156 -6.53 -9.26 -3.18
N ILE A 157 -7.69 -8.69 -2.85
CA ILE A 157 -8.90 -9.48 -2.55
C ILE A 157 -9.28 -10.34 -3.76
N GLY A 158 -9.18 -9.80 -4.98
CA GLY A 158 -9.46 -10.55 -6.19
C GLY A 158 -8.52 -11.75 -6.41
N LEU A 159 -7.22 -11.61 -6.09
CA LEU A 159 -6.26 -12.71 -6.13
C LEU A 159 -6.59 -13.79 -5.09
N GLN A 160 -6.93 -13.38 -3.87
CA GLN A 160 -7.36 -14.30 -2.80
C GLN A 160 -8.62 -15.07 -3.20
N MET A 161 -9.60 -14.39 -3.78
CA MET A 161 -10.83 -15.00 -4.29
C MET A 161 -10.58 -16.00 -5.42
N ARG A 162 -9.70 -15.66 -6.37
CA ARG A 162 -9.30 -16.62 -7.41
C ARG A 162 -8.63 -17.85 -6.86
N ARG A 163 -7.77 -17.69 -5.85
CA ARG A 163 -7.12 -18.82 -5.17
C ARG A 163 -8.14 -19.75 -4.50
N MET A 164 -9.26 -19.19 -4.05
CA MET A 164 -10.41 -19.89 -3.48
C MET A 164 -11.37 -20.50 -4.53
N GLY A 165 -11.15 -20.22 -5.82
CA GLY A 165 -12.03 -20.65 -6.91
C GLY A 165 -13.36 -19.89 -6.96
N LEU A 166 -13.38 -18.67 -6.44
CA LEU A 166 -14.50 -17.74 -6.51
C LEU A 166 -14.37 -16.86 -7.75
N HIS A 167 -15.50 -16.44 -8.30
CA HIS A 167 -15.58 -15.67 -9.55
C HIS A 167 -16.31 -14.34 -9.39
N ILE A 168 -17.21 -14.22 -8.40
CA ILE A 168 -18.03 -13.04 -8.19
C ILE A 168 -17.82 -12.53 -6.77
N ASN A 169 -17.50 -11.25 -6.63
CA ASN A 169 -17.61 -10.55 -5.36
C ASN A 169 -18.85 -9.67 -5.40
N PHE A 170 -19.75 -9.82 -4.42
CA PHE A 170 -20.84 -8.89 -4.20
C PHE A 170 -20.33 -7.60 -3.53
N ALA A 171 -19.48 -6.89 -4.25
CA ALA A 171 -18.87 -5.61 -3.91
C ALA A 171 -18.47 -4.87 -5.21
N PRO A 172 -18.38 -3.53 -5.22
CA PRO A 172 -18.46 -2.62 -4.08
C PRO A 172 -19.89 -2.31 -3.61
N VAL A 173 -20.05 -2.02 -2.32
CA VAL A 173 -21.17 -1.21 -1.84
C VAL A 173 -20.96 0.22 -2.33
N VAL A 174 -21.93 0.76 -3.07
CA VAL A 174 -21.88 2.11 -3.67
C VAL A 174 -22.91 3.06 -3.08
N ASP A 175 -23.67 2.58 -2.09
CA ASP A 175 -24.65 3.37 -1.36
C ASP A 175 -23.99 4.57 -0.68
N ILE A 176 -24.60 5.74 -0.84
CA ILE A 176 -24.14 6.98 -0.19
C ILE A 176 -24.77 7.06 1.19
N ASN A 177 -23.96 6.96 2.23
CA ASN A 177 -24.44 6.95 3.61
C ASN A 177 -24.68 8.37 4.14
N ASN A 178 -25.67 9.05 3.55
CA ASN A 178 -26.14 10.39 3.90
C ASN A 178 -27.10 10.40 5.11
N ASN A 179 -27.49 9.21 5.60
CA ASN A 179 -28.25 9.04 6.83
C ASN A 179 -27.41 8.32 7.90
N PRO A 180 -26.96 9.03 8.95
CA PRO A 180 -26.11 8.44 9.98
C PRO A 180 -26.81 7.38 10.85
N LEU A 181 -28.15 7.32 10.81
CA LEU A 181 -28.96 6.34 11.52
C LEU A 181 -29.20 5.06 10.71
N ASN A 182 -28.71 4.99 9.47
CA ASN A 182 -28.83 3.81 8.65
C ASN A 182 -28.22 2.60 9.38
N PRO A 183 -29.02 1.55 9.70
CA PRO A 183 -28.53 0.41 10.45
C PRO A 183 -27.77 -0.60 9.59
N VAL A 184 -27.98 -0.59 8.27
CA VAL A 184 -27.51 -1.62 7.33
C VAL A 184 -26.28 -1.20 6.53
N ILE A 185 -26.25 0.03 6.00
CA ILE A 185 -25.16 0.53 5.14
C ILE A 185 -24.03 1.08 5.99
N ASN A 186 -24.20 2.23 6.62
CA ASN A 186 -23.30 2.75 7.65
C ASN A 186 -21.79 2.60 7.30
N TYR A 187 -21.03 1.85 8.10
CA TYR A 187 -19.59 1.60 7.94
C TYR A 187 -19.21 0.83 6.66
N ARG A 188 -20.19 0.22 5.98
CA ARG A 188 -20.04 -0.46 4.67
C ARG A 188 -20.07 0.51 3.49
N SER A 189 -20.45 1.77 3.70
CA SER A 189 -20.30 2.82 2.69
C SER A 189 -18.94 3.51 2.80
N PHE A 190 -18.43 3.98 1.66
CA PHE A 190 -17.26 4.84 1.61
C PHE A 190 -17.49 6.26 2.17
N GLY A 191 -18.74 6.68 2.41
CA GLY A 191 -19.03 7.99 3.00
C GLY A 191 -20.36 8.61 2.54
N GLU A 192 -20.51 9.91 2.78
CA GLU A 192 -21.75 10.64 2.47
C GLU A 192 -21.67 11.52 1.21
N ASN A 193 -20.48 11.69 0.62
CA ASN A 193 -20.31 12.47 -0.60
C ASN A 193 -20.35 11.58 -1.85
N ARG A 194 -21.28 11.87 -2.77
CA ARG A 194 -21.51 11.06 -3.97
C ARG A 194 -20.27 10.92 -4.86
N GLU A 195 -19.47 11.98 -5.03
CA GLU A 195 -18.28 11.94 -5.89
C GLU A 195 -17.19 11.06 -5.30
N ARG A 196 -16.87 11.24 -4.01
CA ARG A 196 -15.87 10.44 -3.29
C ARG A 196 -16.28 8.97 -3.17
N VAL A 197 -17.56 8.70 -2.92
CA VAL A 197 -18.09 7.32 -2.92
C VAL A 197 -17.90 6.70 -4.31
N SER A 198 -18.32 7.40 -5.38
CA SER A 198 -18.19 6.89 -6.75
C SER A 198 -16.74 6.59 -7.13
N GLN A 199 -15.80 7.50 -6.83
CA GLN A 199 -14.37 7.33 -7.15
C GLN A 199 -13.78 6.10 -6.45
N LYS A 200 -14.05 5.93 -5.16
CA LYS A 200 -13.57 4.78 -4.38
C LYS A 200 -14.19 3.47 -4.81
N SER A 201 -15.49 3.49 -5.09
CA SER A 201 -16.19 2.33 -5.65
C SER A 201 -15.60 1.92 -7.00
N ILE A 202 -15.30 2.86 -7.90
CA ILE A 202 -14.64 2.58 -9.18
C ILE A 202 -13.24 1.99 -8.95
N ALA A 203 -12.42 2.58 -8.07
CA ALA A 203 -11.09 2.07 -7.78
C ALA A 203 -11.14 0.62 -7.26
N TYR A 204 -12.03 0.34 -6.30
CA TYR A 204 -12.20 -0.99 -5.73
C TYR A 204 -12.68 -2.01 -6.78
N MET A 205 -13.69 -1.62 -7.58
CA MET A 205 -14.23 -2.39 -8.70
C MET A 205 -13.16 -2.75 -9.73
N LYS A 206 -12.40 -1.76 -10.22
CA LYS A 206 -11.33 -1.96 -11.20
C LYS A 206 -10.23 -2.88 -10.65
N GLY A 207 -9.91 -2.79 -9.36
CA GLY A 207 -8.96 -3.70 -8.71
C GLY A 207 -9.41 -5.15 -8.81
N MET A 208 -10.67 -5.45 -8.43
CA MET A 208 -11.24 -6.79 -8.52
C MET A 208 -11.32 -7.30 -9.96
N GLN A 209 -11.79 -6.46 -10.89
CA GLN A 209 -11.88 -6.80 -12.31
C GLN A 209 -10.52 -7.07 -12.93
N ALA A 210 -9.47 -6.32 -12.56
CA ALA A 210 -8.11 -6.57 -13.02
C ALA A 210 -7.54 -7.92 -12.53
N ALA A 211 -8.00 -8.41 -11.37
CA ALA A 211 -7.66 -9.75 -10.90
C ALA A 211 -8.44 -10.86 -11.61
N GLY A 212 -9.49 -10.52 -12.37
CA GLY A 212 -10.38 -11.46 -13.05
C GLY A 212 -11.59 -11.88 -12.21
N ILE A 213 -11.98 -11.06 -11.22
CA ILE A 213 -13.20 -11.24 -10.42
C ILE A 213 -14.28 -10.28 -10.91
N MET A 214 -15.49 -10.81 -11.08
CA MET A 214 -16.67 -10.02 -11.39
C MET A 214 -17.04 -9.12 -10.20
N ALA A 215 -17.03 -7.81 -10.42
CA ALA A 215 -17.47 -6.84 -9.43
C ALA A 215 -18.96 -6.54 -9.59
N VAL A 216 -19.69 -6.52 -8.48
CA VAL A 216 -21.14 -6.28 -8.44
C VAL A 216 -21.46 -5.08 -7.55
N ALA A 217 -21.87 -3.98 -8.17
CA ALA A 217 -22.26 -2.77 -7.45
C ALA A 217 -23.62 -2.95 -6.76
N LYS A 218 -23.70 -2.52 -5.48
CA LYS A 218 -24.91 -2.70 -4.67
C LYS A 218 -25.18 -1.53 -3.71
N HIS A 219 -26.43 -1.24 -3.34
CA HIS A 219 -27.66 -1.98 -3.65
C HIS A 219 -28.63 -1.07 -4.44
N PHE A 220 -28.88 -1.37 -5.71
CA PHE A 220 -29.64 -0.49 -6.61
C PHE A 220 -31.14 -0.44 -6.24
N PRO A 221 -31.81 0.73 -6.20
CA PRO A 221 -31.38 2.05 -6.68
C PRO A 221 -30.66 2.95 -5.64
N GLY A 222 -30.23 2.40 -4.50
CA GLY A 222 -29.49 3.09 -3.44
C GLY A 222 -30.17 2.93 -2.08
N HIS A 223 -29.50 2.31 -1.12
CA HIS A 223 -30.01 1.97 0.23
C HIS A 223 -29.48 2.89 1.33
N GLY A 224 -28.71 3.93 0.96
CA GLY A 224 -27.97 4.77 1.90
C GLY A 224 -28.82 5.66 2.82
N ASP A 225 -30.05 5.99 2.44
CA ASP A 225 -30.97 6.86 3.20
C ASP A 225 -32.19 6.13 3.78
N THR A 226 -31.96 5.00 4.45
CA THR A 226 -33.01 4.24 5.13
C THR A 226 -32.80 4.26 6.65
N GLN A 227 -33.90 4.24 7.42
CA GLN A 227 -33.87 4.09 8.89
C GLN A 227 -34.39 2.71 9.34
N THR A 228 -34.80 1.88 8.38
CA THR A 228 -35.44 0.59 8.60
C THR A 228 -34.58 -0.49 7.96
N ASP A 229 -34.36 -1.58 8.70
CA ASP A 229 -33.61 -2.72 8.20
C ASP A 229 -34.48 -3.56 7.23
N SER A 230 -34.02 -3.70 5.99
CA SER A 230 -34.69 -4.49 4.95
C SER A 230 -34.81 -5.98 5.29
N HIS A 231 -34.07 -6.50 6.27
CA HIS A 231 -34.20 -7.90 6.69
C HIS A 231 -35.53 -8.18 7.42
N TYR A 232 -36.17 -7.16 8.00
CA TYR A 232 -37.38 -7.32 8.83
C TYR A 232 -38.64 -6.69 8.23
N SER A 233 -38.48 -5.58 7.51
CA SER A 233 -39.60 -4.86 6.87
C SER A 233 -39.12 -4.11 5.65
N LEU A 234 -39.98 -3.90 4.67
CA LEU A 234 -39.62 -3.25 3.41
C LEU A 234 -39.31 -1.76 3.64
N PRO A 235 -38.06 -1.29 3.49
CA PRO A 235 -37.71 0.11 3.66
C PRO A 235 -38.30 0.94 2.52
N ILE A 236 -38.72 2.17 2.82
CA ILE A 236 -39.33 3.09 1.86
C ILE A 236 -38.45 4.32 1.69
N ILE A 237 -38.10 4.66 0.45
CA ILE A 237 -37.40 5.91 0.10
C ILE A 237 -38.40 6.86 -0.56
N GLN A 238 -38.81 7.89 0.17
CA GLN A 238 -39.85 8.86 -0.21
C GLN A 238 -39.32 10.05 -1.04
N HIS A 239 -38.07 9.98 -1.51
CA HIS A 239 -37.43 11.09 -2.22
C HIS A 239 -37.96 11.27 -3.65
N LYS A 240 -37.98 12.52 -4.12
CA LYS A 240 -38.33 12.85 -5.51
C LYS A 240 -37.30 12.28 -6.48
N ARG A 241 -37.72 11.98 -7.71
CA ARG A 241 -36.85 11.48 -8.78
C ARG A 241 -35.58 12.31 -8.98
N SER A 242 -35.70 13.64 -9.01
CA SER A 242 -34.53 14.54 -9.17
C SER A 242 -33.48 14.38 -8.08
N ARG A 243 -33.89 14.07 -6.84
CA ARG A 243 -32.98 13.76 -5.74
C ARG A 243 -32.28 12.42 -5.98
N LEU A 244 -33.06 11.38 -6.29
CA LEU A 244 -32.55 10.04 -6.62
C LEU A 244 -31.51 10.08 -7.74
N ASP A 245 -31.78 10.83 -8.81
CA ASP A 245 -30.83 11.01 -9.92
C ASP A 245 -29.53 11.70 -9.48
N SER A 246 -29.65 12.69 -8.58
CA SER A 246 -28.51 13.49 -8.13
C SER A 246 -27.65 12.80 -7.07
N ILE A 247 -28.20 11.91 -6.25
CA ILE A 247 -27.51 11.28 -5.12
C ILE A 247 -27.49 9.77 -5.32
N GLU A 248 -28.59 9.08 -5.08
CA GLU A 248 -28.62 7.62 -4.95
C GLU A 248 -28.20 6.87 -6.25
N LEU A 249 -28.68 7.33 -7.41
CA LEU A 249 -28.38 6.74 -8.72
C LEU A 249 -27.01 7.20 -9.29
N TYR A 250 -26.41 8.24 -8.72
CA TYR A 250 -25.19 8.84 -9.28
C TYR A 250 -24.00 7.87 -9.31
N PRO A 251 -23.66 7.13 -8.23
CA PRO A 251 -22.58 6.15 -8.26
C PRO A 251 -22.83 5.03 -9.27
N PHE A 252 -24.06 4.54 -9.38
CA PHE A 252 -24.40 3.51 -10.37
C PHE A 252 -24.18 4.00 -11.81
N ARG A 253 -24.63 5.22 -12.15
CA ARG A 253 -24.35 5.81 -13.48
C ARG A 253 -22.84 5.89 -13.76
N LYS A 254 -22.04 6.24 -12.75
CA LYS A 254 -20.58 6.31 -12.87
C LYS A 254 -19.91 4.95 -13.06
N LEU A 255 -20.35 3.93 -12.32
CA LEU A 255 -19.80 2.58 -12.46
C LEU A 255 -20.22 1.92 -13.79
N ILE A 256 -21.42 2.20 -14.30
CA ILE A 256 -21.85 1.75 -15.64
C ILE A 256 -20.96 2.35 -16.74
N GLN A 257 -20.61 3.64 -16.62
CA GLN A 257 -19.67 4.31 -17.54
C GLN A 257 -18.26 3.70 -17.49
N GLU A 258 -17.93 3.01 -16.41
CA GLU A 258 -16.65 2.35 -16.15
C GLU A 258 -16.73 0.81 -16.30
N ASP A 259 -17.74 0.31 -17.02
CA ASP A 259 -17.91 -1.10 -17.35
C ASP A 259 -17.97 -2.04 -16.13
N VAL A 260 -18.77 -1.68 -15.12
CA VAL A 260 -19.10 -2.60 -14.02
C VAL A 260 -19.77 -3.87 -14.56
N ASP A 261 -19.34 -5.04 -14.07
CA ASP A 261 -19.83 -6.32 -14.61
C ASP A 261 -21.24 -6.68 -14.13
N GLY A 262 -21.59 -6.31 -12.90
CA GLY A 262 -22.84 -6.68 -12.25
C GLY A 262 -23.46 -5.56 -11.42
N ILE A 263 -24.78 -5.57 -11.29
CA ILE A 263 -25.52 -4.72 -10.35
C ILE A 263 -26.49 -5.60 -9.56
N MET A 264 -26.46 -5.45 -8.23
CA MET A 264 -27.40 -6.11 -7.33
C MET A 264 -28.51 -5.14 -6.93
N MET A 265 -29.74 -5.58 -7.10
CA MET A 265 -30.96 -4.87 -6.72
C MET A 265 -31.13 -4.86 -5.20
N ALA A 266 -31.84 -3.87 -4.67
CA ALA A 266 -32.21 -3.76 -3.27
C ALA A 266 -33.69 -4.09 -3.07
N HIS A 267 -34.01 -4.71 -1.94
CA HIS A 267 -35.38 -4.90 -1.49
C HIS A 267 -35.90 -3.63 -0.77
N ILE A 268 -36.12 -2.57 -1.54
CA ILE A 268 -36.64 -1.27 -1.05
C ILE A 268 -37.78 -0.78 -1.94
N ASN A 269 -38.79 -0.13 -1.35
CA ASN A 269 -39.85 0.53 -2.09
C ASN A 269 -39.47 1.99 -2.39
N VAL A 270 -39.63 2.41 -3.65
CA VAL A 270 -39.28 3.78 -4.08
C VAL A 270 -40.43 4.34 -4.92
N PRO A 271 -41.45 4.97 -4.29
CA PRO A 271 -42.66 5.43 -4.97
C PRO A 271 -42.43 6.41 -6.15
N ALA A 272 -41.32 7.16 -6.10
CA ALA A 272 -40.94 8.08 -7.18
C ALA A 272 -40.42 7.37 -8.45
N LEU A 273 -40.07 6.09 -8.37
CA LEU A 273 -39.64 5.26 -9.50
C LEU A 273 -40.73 4.26 -9.92
N ASP A 274 -41.47 3.71 -8.97
CA ASP A 274 -42.64 2.88 -9.23
C ASP A 274 -43.74 3.16 -8.21
N THR A 275 -44.89 3.64 -8.69
CA THR A 275 -46.06 3.98 -7.87
C THR A 275 -46.85 2.75 -7.39
N THR A 276 -46.42 1.54 -7.75
CA THR A 276 -47.06 0.31 -7.29
C THR A 276 -46.86 0.16 -5.78
N ASN A 277 -47.98 0.04 -5.05
CA ASN A 277 -47.98 0.06 -3.60
C ASN A 277 -47.13 -1.08 -3.01
N GLU A 278 -46.23 -0.74 -2.08
CA GLU A 278 -45.36 -1.68 -1.35
C GLU A 278 -44.55 -2.66 -2.23
N LEU A 279 -44.31 -2.33 -3.50
CA LEU A 279 -43.50 -3.17 -4.38
C LEU A 279 -42.01 -2.92 -4.16
N ALA A 280 -41.24 -3.99 -3.92
CA ALA A 280 -39.79 -3.92 -3.81
C ALA A 280 -39.13 -3.64 -5.16
N SER A 281 -38.04 -2.87 -5.16
CA SER A 281 -37.31 -2.48 -6.39
C SER A 281 -36.85 -3.68 -7.21
N THR A 282 -36.41 -4.76 -6.54
CA THR A 282 -36.04 -6.04 -7.17
C THR A 282 -37.16 -6.67 -8.00
N LEU A 283 -38.43 -6.42 -7.65
CA LEU A 283 -39.61 -6.98 -8.33
C LEU A 283 -40.22 -6.03 -9.37
N SER A 284 -39.70 -4.81 -9.49
CA SER A 284 -40.28 -3.78 -10.37
C SER A 284 -39.64 -3.78 -11.75
N LYS A 285 -40.43 -4.07 -12.79
CA LYS A 285 -39.99 -3.92 -14.19
C LYS A 285 -39.57 -2.48 -14.53
N LYS A 286 -40.27 -1.48 -13.98
CA LYS A 286 -39.95 -0.06 -14.20
C LYS A 286 -38.56 0.29 -13.66
N ILE A 287 -38.15 -0.31 -12.56
CA ILE A 287 -36.86 -0.04 -11.93
C ILE A 287 -35.76 -0.92 -12.55
N VAL A 288 -35.99 -2.23 -12.67
CA VAL A 288 -34.99 -3.19 -13.16
C VAL A 288 -34.76 -3.07 -14.67
N THR A 289 -35.82 -2.99 -15.46
CA THR A 289 -35.70 -2.93 -16.93
C THR A 289 -35.69 -1.49 -17.42
N ASP A 290 -36.75 -0.73 -17.17
CA ASP A 290 -36.92 0.57 -17.85
C ASP A 290 -35.88 1.59 -17.36
N LEU A 291 -35.62 1.67 -16.06
CA LEU A 291 -34.59 2.54 -15.51
C LEU A 291 -33.17 1.97 -15.68
N LEU A 292 -32.89 0.80 -15.12
CA LEU A 292 -31.51 0.31 -15.04
C LEU A 292 -30.97 -0.18 -16.41
N LYS A 293 -31.71 -1.04 -17.11
CA LYS A 293 -31.24 -1.56 -18.42
C LYS A 293 -31.39 -0.53 -19.53
N VAL A 294 -32.56 0.09 -19.64
CA VAL A 294 -32.90 0.94 -20.79
C VAL A 294 -32.39 2.36 -20.60
N GLU A 295 -32.86 3.10 -19.58
CA GLU A 295 -32.47 4.51 -19.39
C GLU A 295 -30.98 4.66 -19.03
N MET A 296 -30.48 3.85 -18.10
CA MET A 296 -29.08 3.93 -17.65
C MET A 296 -28.11 3.13 -18.54
N GLY A 297 -28.63 2.34 -19.49
CA GLY A 297 -27.83 1.61 -20.47
C GLY A 297 -26.98 0.49 -19.89
N PHE A 298 -27.36 -0.10 -18.75
CA PHE A 298 -26.59 -1.17 -18.13
C PHE A 298 -26.64 -2.48 -18.95
N LYS A 299 -25.45 -3.04 -19.24
CA LYS A 299 -25.31 -4.23 -20.09
C LYS A 299 -24.85 -5.48 -19.35
N GLY A 300 -24.31 -5.34 -18.13
CA GLY A 300 -23.85 -6.45 -17.29
C GLY A 300 -25.00 -7.30 -16.73
N LEU A 301 -24.70 -8.23 -15.82
CA LEU A 301 -25.73 -9.08 -15.19
C LEU A 301 -26.42 -8.36 -14.03
N ILE A 302 -27.72 -8.52 -13.93
CA ILE A 302 -28.51 -8.02 -12.80
C ILE A 302 -28.78 -9.17 -11.83
N PHE A 303 -28.49 -8.94 -10.55
CA PHE A 303 -28.72 -9.87 -9.46
C PHE A 303 -29.84 -9.35 -8.55
N THR A 304 -30.70 -10.23 -8.06
CA THR A 304 -31.51 -9.90 -6.88
C THR A 304 -30.60 -9.82 -5.64
N ASP A 305 -31.00 -9.06 -4.62
CA ASP A 305 -30.56 -9.36 -3.25
C ASP A 305 -31.16 -10.71 -2.80
N ALA A 306 -30.75 -11.21 -1.65
CA ALA A 306 -31.18 -12.50 -1.12
C ALA A 306 -32.72 -12.60 -1.04
N MET A 307 -33.30 -13.53 -1.81
CA MET A 307 -34.76 -13.68 -1.91
C MET A 307 -35.38 -14.36 -0.68
N ASN A 308 -34.60 -14.97 0.19
CA ASN A 308 -35.07 -15.52 1.46
C ASN A 308 -35.47 -14.45 2.51
N MET A 309 -35.25 -13.17 2.21
CA MET A 309 -35.60 -12.06 3.10
C MET A 309 -37.12 -11.88 3.22
N LYS A 310 -37.60 -11.73 4.46
CA LYS A 310 -39.03 -11.65 4.78
C LYS A 310 -39.73 -10.44 4.16
N SER A 311 -38.99 -9.34 3.93
CA SER A 311 -39.52 -8.09 3.37
C SER A 311 -40.09 -8.24 1.96
N VAL A 312 -39.68 -9.27 1.22
CA VAL A 312 -40.13 -9.52 -0.16
C VAL A 312 -41.01 -10.75 -0.27
N THR A 313 -40.83 -11.75 0.59
CA THR A 313 -41.54 -13.04 0.47
C THR A 313 -42.82 -13.15 1.29
N SER A 314 -42.96 -12.38 2.38
CA SER A 314 -44.04 -12.59 3.37
C SER A 314 -45.47 -12.35 2.85
N LYS A 315 -45.63 -11.69 1.70
CA LYS A 315 -46.93 -11.32 1.12
C LYS A 315 -47.30 -12.10 -0.15
N HIS A 316 -46.51 -13.10 -0.53
CA HIS A 316 -46.62 -13.80 -1.81
C HIS A 316 -46.59 -15.32 -1.63
N ASP A 317 -47.17 -16.03 -2.60
CA ASP A 317 -47.08 -17.48 -2.64
C ASP A 317 -45.65 -17.93 -2.96
N LEU A 318 -45.32 -19.17 -2.61
CA LEU A 318 -43.99 -19.74 -2.85
C LEU A 318 -43.63 -19.70 -4.35
N GLY A 319 -42.49 -19.12 -4.69
CA GLY A 319 -41.97 -18.99 -6.06
C GLY A 319 -42.54 -17.80 -6.85
N GLU A 320 -43.57 -17.12 -6.34
CA GLU A 320 -44.13 -15.94 -6.99
C GLU A 320 -43.17 -14.73 -6.98
N PRO A 321 -42.48 -14.39 -5.87
CA PRO A 321 -41.48 -13.32 -5.87
C PRO A 321 -40.34 -13.56 -6.86
N GLU A 322 -39.87 -14.81 -6.96
CA GLU A 322 -38.84 -15.19 -7.93
C GLU A 322 -39.31 -15.04 -9.38
N LEU A 323 -40.56 -15.44 -9.69
CA LEU A 323 -41.17 -15.17 -10.99
C LEU A 323 -41.24 -13.66 -11.27
N MET A 324 -41.71 -12.86 -10.31
CA MET A 324 -41.79 -11.40 -10.46
C MET A 324 -40.40 -10.79 -10.71
N ALA A 325 -39.38 -11.22 -9.98
CA ALA A 325 -38.00 -10.77 -10.20
C ALA A 325 -37.48 -11.17 -11.59
N TYR A 326 -37.78 -12.39 -12.05
CA TYR A 326 -37.42 -12.87 -13.38
C TYR A 326 -38.04 -12.00 -14.48
N LEU A 327 -39.34 -11.74 -14.39
CA LEU A 327 -40.11 -10.90 -15.31
C LEU A 327 -39.71 -9.42 -15.26
N ALA A 328 -39.33 -8.92 -14.07
CA ALA A 328 -38.82 -7.56 -13.90
C ALA A 328 -37.51 -7.34 -14.67
N GLY A 329 -36.74 -8.41 -14.89
CA GLY A 329 -35.54 -8.40 -15.73
C GLY A 329 -34.28 -8.90 -15.04
N ASN A 330 -34.31 -9.33 -13.78
CA ASN A 330 -33.14 -9.87 -13.07
C ASN A 330 -32.58 -11.08 -13.81
N ASP A 331 -31.27 -11.14 -14.01
CA ASP A 331 -30.61 -12.25 -14.72
C ASP A 331 -30.31 -13.42 -13.77
N ILE A 332 -29.93 -13.11 -12.52
CA ILE A 332 -29.66 -14.11 -11.48
C ILE A 332 -30.51 -13.80 -10.24
N ILE A 333 -31.21 -14.82 -9.76
CA ILE A 333 -32.03 -14.84 -8.55
C ILE A 333 -31.23 -15.55 -7.45
N GLU A 334 -30.90 -14.79 -6.42
CA GLU A 334 -30.02 -15.17 -5.32
C GLU A 334 -30.86 -15.62 -4.11
N PHE A 335 -30.43 -16.68 -3.44
CA PHE A 335 -31.01 -17.21 -2.18
C PHE A 335 -32.53 -17.46 -2.20
N SER A 336 -33.08 -18.06 -3.25
CA SER A 336 -34.51 -18.44 -3.29
C SER A 336 -34.89 -19.42 -2.18
N LEU A 337 -36.12 -19.29 -1.65
CA LEU A 337 -36.64 -20.19 -0.60
C LEU A 337 -36.86 -21.62 -1.14
N ASN A 338 -37.34 -21.73 -2.38
CA ASN A 338 -37.53 -23.00 -3.06
C ASN A 338 -37.33 -22.83 -4.58
N ILE A 339 -36.16 -23.25 -5.05
CA ILE A 339 -35.77 -23.10 -6.46
C ILE A 339 -36.71 -23.91 -7.38
N ASN A 340 -37.09 -25.13 -7.00
CA ASN A 340 -37.95 -25.97 -7.83
C ASN A 340 -39.34 -25.35 -8.02
N ALA A 341 -39.97 -24.85 -6.94
CA ALA A 341 -41.25 -24.15 -7.02
C ALA A 341 -41.14 -22.89 -7.89
N SER A 342 -40.04 -22.14 -7.75
CA SER A 342 -39.76 -20.94 -8.56
C SER A 342 -39.64 -21.26 -10.05
N ILE A 343 -38.92 -22.33 -10.41
CA ILE A 343 -38.80 -22.77 -11.81
C ILE A 343 -40.17 -23.16 -12.38
N VAL A 344 -40.99 -23.88 -11.60
CA VAL A 344 -42.35 -24.25 -12.03
C VAL A 344 -43.20 -23.01 -12.31
N LYS A 345 -43.13 -21.97 -11.47
CA LYS A 345 -43.83 -20.70 -11.72
C LYS A 345 -43.39 -20.00 -13.02
N ILE A 346 -42.10 -20.08 -13.36
CA ILE A 346 -41.57 -19.53 -14.62
C ILE A 346 -42.02 -20.36 -15.82
N GLU A 347 -42.06 -21.69 -15.70
CA GLU A 347 -42.61 -22.58 -16.74
C GLU A 347 -44.12 -22.35 -16.95
N GLU A 348 -44.87 -22.09 -15.88
CA GLU A 348 -46.29 -21.70 -15.94
C GLU A 348 -46.48 -20.37 -16.68
N ALA A 349 -45.65 -19.37 -16.38
CA ALA A 349 -45.68 -18.07 -17.08
C ALA A 349 -45.35 -18.22 -18.59
N LEU A 350 -44.40 -19.09 -18.94
CA LEU A 350 -44.10 -19.42 -20.33
C LEU A 350 -45.31 -20.07 -21.02
N LYS A 351 -45.96 -21.04 -20.37
CA LYS A 351 -47.17 -21.71 -20.91
C LYS A 351 -48.34 -20.73 -21.07
N ALA A 352 -48.46 -19.77 -20.16
CA ALA A 352 -49.49 -18.74 -20.19
C ALA A 352 -49.22 -17.62 -21.21
N GLY A 353 -48.02 -17.58 -21.81
CA GLY A 353 -47.62 -16.57 -22.80
C GLY A 353 -47.24 -15.21 -22.21
N SER A 354 -47.14 -15.09 -20.88
CA SER A 354 -46.65 -13.87 -20.20
C SER A 354 -45.12 -13.77 -20.20
N LEU A 355 -44.43 -14.83 -20.59
CA LEU A 355 -42.99 -14.91 -20.83
C LEU A 355 -42.73 -15.66 -22.14
N SER A 356 -41.85 -15.14 -23.00
CA SER A 356 -41.47 -15.82 -24.25
C SER A 356 -40.25 -16.73 -24.07
N ILE A 357 -40.13 -17.75 -24.94
CA ILE A 357 -38.93 -18.61 -24.96
C ILE A 357 -37.66 -17.84 -25.33
N ASP A 358 -37.77 -16.79 -26.15
CA ASP A 358 -36.62 -15.99 -26.57
C ASP A 358 -36.09 -15.11 -25.43
N GLU A 359 -36.96 -14.65 -24.52
CA GLU A 359 -36.53 -13.98 -23.29
C GLU A 359 -35.73 -14.92 -22.37
N ILE A 360 -36.19 -16.17 -22.21
CA ILE A 360 -35.48 -17.21 -21.44
C ILE A 360 -34.11 -17.49 -22.07
N LYS A 361 -34.07 -17.73 -23.38
CA LYS A 361 -32.81 -17.96 -24.13
C LYS A 361 -31.87 -16.78 -24.00
N THR A 362 -32.36 -15.56 -24.17
CA THR A 362 -31.55 -14.34 -24.08
C THR A 362 -30.90 -14.21 -22.70
N LYS A 363 -31.65 -14.48 -21.64
CA LYS A 363 -31.15 -14.45 -20.26
C LYS A 363 -30.10 -15.54 -20.00
N CYS A 364 -30.39 -16.79 -20.39
CA CYS A 364 -29.44 -17.89 -20.26
C CYS A 364 -28.14 -17.61 -21.03
N ARG A 365 -28.22 -17.08 -22.25
CA ARG A 365 -27.04 -16.70 -23.04
C ARG A 365 -26.19 -15.64 -22.35
N ARG A 366 -26.79 -14.60 -21.77
CA ARG A 366 -26.07 -13.56 -21.01
C ARG A 366 -25.24 -14.17 -19.88
N ILE A 367 -25.81 -15.14 -19.15
CA ILE A 367 -25.15 -15.86 -18.06
C ILE A 367 -23.98 -16.71 -18.60
N LEU A 368 -24.19 -17.44 -19.70
CA LEU A 368 -23.14 -18.25 -20.33
C LEU A 368 -22.00 -17.37 -20.86
N HIS A 369 -22.30 -16.26 -21.55
CA HIS A 369 -21.27 -15.28 -21.96
C HIS A 369 -20.42 -14.84 -20.78
N GLN A 370 -21.03 -14.57 -19.62
CA GLN A 370 -20.29 -14.21 -18.42
C GLN A 370 -19.43 -15.36 -17.87
N LYS A 371 -19.95 -16.59 -17.87
CA LYS A 371 -19.16 -17.80 -17.50
C LYS A 371 -17.93 -17.96 -18.41
N TYR A 372 -18.07 -17.69 -19.71
CA TYR A 372 -16.96 -17.75 -20.64
C TYR A 372 -15.90 -16.70 -20.31
N LYS A 373 -16.30 -15.43 -20.12
CA LYS A 373 -15.42 -14.30 -19.80
C LYS A 373 -14.62 -14.53 -18.51
N LEU A 374 -15.25 -15.14 -17.51
CA LEU A 374 -14.62 -15.52 -16.24
C LEU A 374 -13.73 -16.77 -16.35
N GLY A 375 -13.59 -17.36 -17.55
CA GLY A 375 -12.66 -18.46 -17.82
C GLY A 375 -13.19 -19.85 -17.48
N LEU A 376 -14.47 -20.00 -17.10
CA LEU A 376 -15.02 -21.29 -16.66
C LEU A 376 -15.06 -22.35 -17.78
N HIS A 377 -14.97 -21.94 -19.04
CA HIS A 377 -14.86 -22.85 -20.19
C HIS A 377 -13.60 -23.74 -20.14
N LYS A 378 -12.60 -23.42 -19.32
CA LYS A 378 -11.34 -24.18 -19.20
C LYS A 378 -11.38 -25.31 -18.15
N LYS A 379 -12.43 -25.38 -17.32
CA LYS A 379 -12.58 -26.37 -16.21
C LYS A 379 -11.30 -26.55 -15.37
N SER A 380 -10.82 -25.47 -14.74
CA SER A 380 -9.66 -25.52 -13.83
C SER A 380 -10.09 -25.58 -12.36
N PHE A 381 -9.56 -26.53 -11.59
CA PHE A 381 -9.82 -26.67 -10.16
C PHE A 381 -8.68 -26.11 -9.31
N GLN A 382 -9.01 -25.48 -8.18
CA GLN A 382 -8.02 -24.94 -7.25
C GLN A 382 -7.52 -26.04 -6.31
N LYS A 383 -6.21 -26.05 -6.07
CA LYS A 383 -5.59 -27.02 -5.16
C LYS A 383 -5.55 -26.48 -3.72
N SER A 384 -5.65 -27.37 -2.73
CA SER A 384 -5.61 -27.02 -1.31
C SER A 384 -4.19 -26.83 -0.76
N GLU A 385 -3.13 -27.24 -1.48
CA GLU A 385 -1.76 -27.09 -1.00
C GLU A 385 -1.40 -25.62 -0.81
N ASN A 386 -0.73 -25.27 0.30
CA ASN A 386 -0.29 -23.91 0.63
C ASN A 386 -1.40 -22.82 0.62
N LEU A 387 -2.67 -23.21 0.69
CA LEU A 387 -3.80 -22.27 0.57
C LEU A 387 -3.77 -21.14 1.61
N ILE A 388 -3.56 -21.47 2.89
CA ILE A 388 -3.64 -20.48 3.99
C ILE A 388 -2.54 -19.41 3.90
N PRO A 389 -1.25 -19.76 3.69
CA PRO A 389 -0.21 -18.77 3.41
C PRO A 389 -0.48 -17.93 2.15
N ASP A 390 -0.97 -18.54 1.07
CA ASP A 390 -1.22 -17.82 -0.19
C ASP A 390 -2.26 -16.70 -0.02
N ILE A 391 -3.37 -16.99 0.69
CA ILE A 391 -4.45 -16.03 0.93
C ILE A 391 -4.19 -15.07 2.10
N ASN A 392 -3.13 -15.30 2.88
CA ASN A 392 -2.67 -14.44 3.98
C ASN A 392 -1.21 -14.04 3.79
N ASN A 393 -0.84 -13.73 2.55
CA ASN A 393 0.54 -13.43 2.19
C ASN A 393 1.03 -12.10 2.81
N GLN A 394 2.35 -11.90 2.78
CA GLN A 394 2.98 -10.69 3.34
C GLN A 394 2.52 -9.41 2.64
N THR A 395 2.24 -9.45 1.33
CA THR A 395 1.74 -8.30 0.57
C THR A 395 0.41 -7.81 1.13
N ALA A 396 -0.53 -8.72 1.44
CA ALA A 396 -1.81 -8.39 2.04
C ALA A 396 -1.63 -7.75 3.43
N ILE A 397 -0.72 -8.28 4.25
CA ILE A 397 -0.40 -7.76 5.58
C ILE A 397 0.19 -6.34 5.48
N ASP A 398 1.16 -6.14 4.60
CA ASP A 398 1.81 -4.85 4.40
C ASP A 398 0.83 -3.81 3.85
N LEU A 399 -0.01 -4.19 2.89
CA LEU A 399 -1.07 -3.35 2.36
C LEU A 399 -2.07 -2.96 3.45
N ASN A 400 -2.51 -3.91 4.28
CA ASN A 400 -3.43 -3.63 5.39
C ASN A 400 -2.82 -2.63 6.39
N ASN A 401 -1.53 -2.75 6.69
CA ASN A 401 -0.80 -1.79 7.51
C ASN A 401 -0.72 -0.39 6.86
N ILE A 402 -0.53 -0.32 5.54
CA ILE A 402 -0.54 0.95 4.79
C ILE A 402 -1.93 1.59 4.80
N LEU A 403 -2.98 0.80 4.54
CA LEU A 403 -4.37 1.26 4.55
C LEU A 403 -4.76 1.77 5.94
N ALA A 404 -4.42 1.04 7.00
CA ALA A 404 -4.66 1.44 8.38
C ALA A 404 -4.01 2.79 8.71
N LYS A 405 -2.73 2.99 8.34
CA LYS A 405 -2.04 4.28 8.53
C LYS A 405 -2.67 5.41 7.70
N SER A 406 -3.09 5.09 6.47
CA SER A 406 -3.61 6.08 5.53
C SER A 406 -5.03 6.53 5.86
N SER A 407 -5.82 5.67 6.54
CA SER A 407 -7.18 5.96 6.98
C SER A 407 -7.26 6.78 8.27
N LEU A 408 -6.24 6.69 9.15
CA LEU A 408 -6.22 7.47 10.40
C LEU A 408 -6.51 8.95 10.14
N THR A 409 -7.52 9.47 10.83
CA THR A 409 -8.01 10.84 10.64
C THR A 409 -7.82 11.64 11.91
N VAL A 410 -6.88 12.59 11.87
CA VAL A 410 -6.60 13.47 13.00
C VAL A 410 -7.57 14.65 12.96
N ILE A 411 -8.42 14.76 13.97
CA ILE A 411 -9.44 15.81 14.08
C ILE A 411 -8.92 16.99 14.89
N LYS A 412 -8.28 16.69 16.01
CA LYS A 412 -7.64 17.65 16.91
C LYS A 412 -6.19 17.27 17.10
N ARG A 413 -5.33 18.29 17.15
CA ARG A 413 -3.89 18.13 17.32
C ARG A 413 -3.35 19.23 18.23
N GLN A 414 -2.83 18.83 19.38
CA GLN A 414 -2.05 19.69 20.27
C GLN A 414 -0.65 19.10 20.50
N PHE A 415 -0.56 17.83 20.92
CA PHE A 415 0.73 17.17 21.21
C PHE A 415 1.11 16.12 20.16
N LEU A 416 0.20 15.73 19.28
CA LEU A 416 0.44 14.68 18.30
C LEU A 416 1.59 15.01 17.34
N GLY A 417 2.60 14.12 17.31
CA GLY A 417 3.84 14.30 16.54
C GLY A 417 4.94 15.08 17.26
N VAL A 418 4.75 15.44 18.54
CA VAL A 418 5.79 16.03 19.39
C VAL A 418 6.42 14.91 20.23
N PRO A 419 7.76 14.76 20.28
CA PRO A 419 8.40 13.80 21.17
C PRO A 419 8.05 14.09 22.63
N MET A 420 7.22 13.23 23.23
CA MET A 420 6.77 13.42 24.60
C MET A 420 7.88 12.99 25.57
N LYS A 421 8.27 13.89 26.48
CA LYS A 421 9.16 13.60 27.61
C LYS A 421 8.32 13.68 28.88
N GLY A 422 8.23 12.61 29.66
CA GLY A 422 7.45 12.58 30.90
C GLY A 422 6.90 11.19 31.22
N LYS A 423 6.21 11.05 32.36
CA LYS A 423 5.48 9.81 32.71
C LYS A 423 4.21 9.69 31.89
N ILE A 424 4.07 8.59 31.15
CA ILE A 424 2.95 8.36 30.24
C ILE A 424 2.22 7.08 30.67
N ALA A 425 0.91 7.19 30.87
CA ALA A 425 0.03 6.04 31.07
C ALA A 425 -0.80 5.78 29.81
N THR A 426 -1.16 4.52 29.58
CA THR A 426 -2.21 4.16 28.62
C THR A 426 -3.45 3.70 29.35
N LEU A 427 -4.63 4.12 28.88
CA LEU A 427 -5.92 3.67 29.40
C LEU A 427 -6.78 3.16 28.24
N ALA A 428 -7.27 1.93 28.33
CA ALA A 428 -8.27 1.38 27.43
C ALA A 428 -9.65 1.40 28.10
N ILE A 429 -10.65 2.07 27.51
CA ILE A 429 -12.03 2.02 28.00
C ILE A 429 -12.86 1.13 27.08
N ASN A 430 -13.75 0.35 27.68
CA ASN A 430 -14.53 -0.72 27.05
C ASN A 430 -13.67 -1.92 26.64
N ALA A 431 -12.72 -2.29 27.50
CA ALA A 431 -11.84 -3.44 27.32
C ALA A 431 -11.70 -4.22 28.63
N ASP A 432 -11.71 -5.54 28.52
CA ASP A 432 -11.55 -6.45 29.66
C ASP A 432 -10.09 -6.88 29.89
N THR A 433 -9.21 -6.54 28.95
CA THR A 433 -7.78 -6.89 28.97
C THR A 433 -6.96 -5.82 28.26
N ILE A 434 -5.63 -5.94 28.33
CA ILE A 434 -4.69 -5.11 27.57
C ILE A 434 -5.03 -5.13 26.07
N ALA A 435 -5.40 -3.97 25.55
CA ALA A 435 -5.80 -3.79 24.16
C ALA A 435 -4.59 -3.82 23.20
N PRO A 436 -4.78 -4.14 21.90
CA PRO A 436 -3.70 -4.16 20.91
C PRO A 436 -2.84 -2.88 20.86
N PHE A 437 -3.43 -1.69 21.03
CA PHE A 437 -2.70 -0.41 21.03
C PHE A 437 -1.76 -0.31 22.24
N GLN A 438 -2.14 -0.89 23.38
CA GLN A 438 -1.32 -0.97 24.58
C GLN A 438 -0.21 -2.00 24.42
N LYS A 439 -0.46 -3.14 23.75
CA LYS A 439 0.60 -4.10 23.39
C LYS A 439 1.67 -3.46 22.52
N GLU A 440 1.27 -2.62 21.56
CA GLU A 440 2.21 -1.83 20.77
C GLU A 440 3.01 -0.85 21.66
N ALA A 441 2.35 -0.19 22.62
CA ALA A 441 3.05 0.68 23.57
C ALA A 441 4.04 -0.11 24.46
N ILE A 442 3.68 -1.29 24.95
CA ILE A 442 4.59 -2.20 25.69
C ILE A 442 5.83 -2.50 24.84
N ARG A 443 5.65 -2.84 23.57
CA ARG A 443 6.76 -3.11 22.63
C ARG A 443 7.70 -1.90 22.47
N LEU A 444 7.15 -0.69 22.60
CA LEU A 444 7.90 0.56 22.52
C LEU A 444 8.48 1.01 23.88
N GLY A 445 8.35 0.19 24.92
CA GLY A 445 8.99 0.41 26.23
C GLY A 445 8.15 1.14 27.27
N PHE A 446 6.85 1.35 27.02
CA PHE A 446 5.91 1.88 28.00
C PHE A 446 5.58 0.80 29.03
N LYS A 447 5.32 1.21 30.29
CA LYS A 447 5.16 0.29 31.42
C LYS A 447 3.78 0.35 32.06
N ASP A 448 3.12 1.51 32.01
CA ASP A 448 1.90 1.78 32.77
C ASP A 448 0.66 1.65 31.87
N HIS A 449 -0.05 0.53 32.03
CA HIS A 449 -1.20 0.16 31.20
C HIS A 449 -2.40 -0.21 32.04
N PHE A 450 -3.51 0.49 31.82
CA PHE A 450 -4.75 0.33 32.56
C PHE A 450 -5.92 0.07 31.61
N TYR A 451 -6.98 -0.55 32.10
CA TYR A 451 -8.20 -0.74 31.33
C TYR A 451 -9.44 -0.69 32.23
N LEU A 452 -10.57 -0.35 31.63
CA LEU A 452 -11.90 -0.37 32.24
C LEU A 452 -12.84 -1.16 31.33
N SER A 453 -13.46 -2.21 31.86
CA SER A 453 -14.50 -2.97 31.17
C SER A 453 -15.77 -2.14 31.01
N ASN A 454 -16.71 -2.61 30.18
CA ASN A 454 -17.99 -1.92 30.02
C ASN A 454 -18.74 -1.77 31.36
N GLY A 455 -18.69 -2.82 32.20
CA GLY A 455 -19.37 -2.86 33.50
C GLY A 455 -18.57 -2.30 34.68
N ALA A 456 -17.56 -1.45 34.43
CA ALA A 456 -16.73 -0.91 35.49
C ALA A 456 -17.55 -0.10 36.51
N THR A 457 -17.31 -0.33 37.80
CA THR A 457 -18.02 0.37 38.89
C THR A 457 -17.46 1.77 39.12
N GLN A 458 -18.20 2.61 39.86
CA GLN A 458 -17.74 3.94 40.25
C GLN A 458 -16.45 3.87 41.09
N GLU A 459 -16.31 2.85 41.94
CA GLU A 459 -15.10 2.62 42.74
C GLU A 459 -13.90 2.32 41.85
N GLN A 460 -14.04 1.43 40.86
CA GLN A 460 -12.96 1.10 39.92
C GLN A 460 -12.54 2.32 39.11
N ILE A 461 -13.50 3.12 38.64
CA ILE A 461 -13.23 4.39 37.94
C ILE A 461 -12.49 5.36 38.87
N HIS A 462 -12.89 5.46 40.14
CA HIS A 462 -12.23 6.31 41.14
C HIS A 462 -10.77 5.90 41.39
N GLU A 463 -10.50 4.60 41.48
CA GLU A 463 -9.13 4.08 41.63
C GLU A 463 -8.24 4.39 40.41
N ILE A 464 -8.78 4.22 39.20
CA ILE A 464 -8.07 4.60 37.96
C ILE A 464 -7.79 6.10 37.94
N LYS A 465 -8.76 6.95 38.28
CA LYS A 465 -8.55 8.41 38.37
C LYS A 465 -7.41 8.78 39.31
N LYS A 466 -7.41 8.21 40.52
CA LYS A 466 -6.34 8.43 41.51
C LYS A 466 -4.98 8.01 40.98
N THR A 467 -4.93 6.89 40.27
CA THR A 467 -3.69 6.37 39.67
C THR A 467 -3.18 7.29 38.57
N LEU A 468 -4.05 7.72 37.65
CA LEU A 468 -3.68 8.57 36.51
C LEU A 468 -3.20 9.97 36.89
N ASN A 469 -3.50 10.46 38.09
CA ASN A 469 -2.97 11.74 38.59
C ASN A 469 -1.45 11.80 38.69
N HIS A 470 -0.76 10.66 38.73
CA HIS A 470 0.71 10.59 38.81
C HIS A 470 1.39 10.68 37.43
N PHE A 471 0.62 10.80 36.35
CA PHE A 471 1.10 10.83 34.98
C PHE A 471 0.94 12.22 34.36
N GLU A 472 1.90 12.58 33.53
CA GLU A 472 1.94 13.85 32.80
C GLU A 472 1.10 13.78 31.53
N PHE A 473 1.04 12.60 30.89
CA PHE A 473 0.23 12.36 29.72
C PHE A 473 -0.52 11.03 29.81
N ILE A 474 -1.70 11.00 29.22
CA ILE A 474 -2.58 9.83 29.21
C ILE A 474 -2.97 9.55 27.77
N TYR A 475 -2.58 8.38 27.27
CA TYR A 475 -3.05 7.89 25.99
C TYR A 475 -4.31 7.04 26.18
N LEU A 476 -5.46 7.63 25.86
CA LEU A 476 -6.77 7.01 26.00
C LEU A 476 -7.19 6.33 24.70
N GLY A 477 -7.40 5.02 24.73
CA GLY A 477 -8.08 4.27 23.68
C GLY A 477 -9.54 3.99 24.05
N VAL A 478 -10.48 4.50 23.25
CA VAL A 478 -11.92 4.17 23.39
C VAL A 478 -12.28 3.11 22.36
N ILE A 479 -12.75 1.94 22.83
CA ILE A 479 -12.86 0.74 22.02
C ILE A 479 -14.33 0.40 21.76
N GLN A 480 -14.68 0.18 20.48
CA GLN A 480 -15.96 -0.43 20.15
C GLN A 480 -15.89 -1.94 20.35
N SER A 481 -16.77 -2.49 21.18
CA SER A 481 -16.85 -3.93 21.49
C SER A 481 -17.49 -4.76 20.37
N SER A 482 -18.39 -4.19 19.58
CA SER A 482 -19.06 -4.90 18.48
C SER A 482 -18.12 -5.14 17.28
N PRO A 483 -18.06 -6.37 16.73
CA PRO A 483 -17.33 -6.66 15.49
C PRO A 483 -17.95 -5.97 14.26
N ARG A 484 -19.22 -5.56 14.37
CA ARG A 484 -19.96 -4.80 13.35
C ARG A 484 -20.38 -3.46 13.94
N PRO A 485 -19.60 -2.39 13.73
CA PRO A 485 -19.75 -1.16 14.48
C PRO A 485 -20.87 -0.29 13.90
N HIS A 486 -22.09 -0.41 14.42
CA HIS A 486 -23.18 0.53 14.10
C HIS A 486 -22.90 1.94 14.65
N GLY A 487 -23.77 2.90 14.32
CA GLY A 487 -23.60 4.31 14.71
C GLY A 487 -23.77 4.62 16.21
N GLN A 488 -24.07 3.62 17.03
CA GLN A 488 -24.09 3.72 18.49
C GLN A 488 -23.09 2.74 19.12
N MET A 489 -22.44 3.19 20.19
CA MET A 489 -21.48 2.39 20.95
C MET A 489 -22.17 1.80 22.18
N ASN A 490 -22.06 0.48 22.37
CA ASN A 490 -22.43 -0.13 23.63
C ASN A 490 -21.40 0.27 24.70
N ILE A 491 -21.80 1.20 25.57
CA ILE A 491 -20.99 1.76 26.65
C ILE A 491 -21.86 2.07 27.87
N SER A 492 -21.37 1.79 29.08
CA SER A 492 -22.05 2.17 30.32
C SER A 492 -22.11 3.67 30.55
N ASN A 493 -23.08 4.12 31.34
CA ASN A 493 -23.24 5.53 31.68
C ASN A 493 -22.03 6.06 32.45
N GLU A 494 -21.44 5.21 33.30
CA GLU A 494 -20.26 5.48 34.10
C GLU A 494 -19.04 5.75 33.23
N ASN A 495 -18.74 4.86 32.28
CA ASN A 495 -17.64 5.04 31.33
C ASN A 495 -17.88 6.23 30.40
N LEU A 496 -19.13 6.44 29.94
CA LEU A 496 -19.49 7.58 29.12
C LEU A 496 -19.25 8.90 29.87
N ALA A 497 -19.64 8.98 31.14
CA ALA A 497 -19.39 10.15 31.98
C ALA A 497 -17.88 10.40 32.16
N TYR A 498 -17.11 9.33 32.40
CA TYR A 498 -15.67 9.47 32.60
C TYR A 498 -14.92 9.90 31.32
N ILE A 499 -15.28 9.37 30.15
CA ILE A 499 -14.70 9.85 28.87
C ILE A 499 -15.01 11.33 28.65
N ASN A 500 -16.22 11.79 28.99
CA ASN A 500 -16.57 13.22 28.89
C ASN A 500 -15.80 14.11 29.87
N GLU A 501 -15.30 13.57 30.97
CA GLU A 501 -14.40 14.24 31.90
C GLU A 501 -12.97 14.27 31.33
N LEU A 502 -12.44 13.13 30.92
CA LEU A 502 -11.10 13.00 30.32
C LEU A 502 -10.93 13.85 29.06
N ALA A 503 -11.98 14.01 28.25
CA ALA A 503 -11.94 14.85 27.05
C ALA A 503 -11.65 16.33 27.33
N LYS A 504 -11.79 16.80 28.59
CA LYS A 504 -11.46 18.16 29.01
C LYS A 504 -10.06 18.28 29.62
N ASP A 505 -9.42 17.16 29.92
CA ASP A 505 -8.10 17.14 30.53
C ASP A 505 -7.03 17.38 29.44
N PRO A 506 -6.21 18.44 29.55
CA PRO A 506 -5.21 18.75 28.54
C PRO A 506 -4.10 17.69 28.44
N ARG A 507 -3.99 16.77 29.41
CA ARG A 507 -3.01 15.67 29.39
C ARG A 507 -3.45 14.50 28.53
N VAL A 508 -4.73 14.43 28.15
CA VAL A 508 -5.34 13.26 27.52
C VAL A 508 -5.32 13.37 26.00
N MET A 509 -4.76 12.34 25.36
CA MET A 509 -4.78 12.12 23.92
C MET A 509 -5.73 10.97 23.58
N ILE A 510 -6.72 11.20 22.72
CA ILE A 510 -7.81 10.24 22.49
C ILE A 510 -7.66 9.53 21.14
N ALA A 511 -7.47 8.21 21.18
CA ALA A 511 -7.67 7.30 20.06
C ALA A 511 -9.09 6.73 20.07
N TRP A 512 -9.79 6.90 18.95
CA TRP A 512 -11.14 6.37 18.75
C TRP A 512 -11.12 5.12 17.85
N PHE A 513 -11.38 3.94 18.43
CA PHE A 513 -11.39 2.65 17.72
C PHE A 513 -12.81 2.14 17.51
N GLY A 514 -13.61 2.92 16.79
CA GLY A 514 -15.00 2.59 16.53
C GLY A 514 -15.62 3.45 15.45
N ASN A 515 -16.92 3.26 15.27
CA ASN A 515 -17.70 4.04 14.31
C ASN A 515 -17.60 5.55 14.64
N PRO A 516 -17.32 6.42 13.66
CA PRO A 516 -17.24 7.86 13.91
C PRO A 516 -18.56 8.47 14.37
N TYR A 517 -19.72 7.95 13.95
CA TYR A 517 -21.02 8.48 14.38
C TYR A 517 -21.28 8.32 15.88
N SER A 518 -20.68 7.29 16.50
CA SER A 518 -20.79 7.03 17.93
C SER A 518 -20.24 8.18 18.80
N LEU A 519 -19.37 9.05 18.25
CA LEU A 519 -18.88 10.25 18.93
C LEU A 519 -20.00 11.23 19.32
N LYS A 520 -21.18 11.18 18.68
CA LYS A 520 -22.36 11.98 19.04
C LYS A 520 -22.82 11.75 20.50
N GLN A 521 -22.52 10.59 21.08
CA GLN A 521 -22.89 10.25 22.46
C GLN A 521 -22.06 11.03 23.51
N PHE A 522 -20.94 11.65 23.10
CA PHE A 522 -19.96 12.25 24.01
C PHE A 522 -20.02 13.78 23.91
N LYS A 523 -20.70 14.40 24.88
CA LYS A 523 -20.95 15.84 24.94
C LYS A 523 -19.68 16.70 24.81
N ASN A 524 -18.57 16.30 25.44
CA ASN A 524 -17.36 17.13 25.55
C ASN A 524 -16.23 16.72 24.60
N ILE A 525 -16.46 15.75 23.71
CA ILE A 525 -15.36 15.18 22.91
C ILE A 525 -14.69 16.19 21.96
N HIS A 526 -15.40 17.26 21.60
CA HIS A 526 -14.88 18.38 20.80
C HIS A 526 -13.85 19.26 21.55
N GLN A 527 -13.76 19.12 22.88
CA GLN A 527 -12.80 19.82 23.74
C GLN A 527 -11.47 19.08 23.89
N ALA A 528 -11.35 17.86 23.35
CA ALA A 528 -10.13 17.07 23.41
C ALA A 528 -8.94 17.81 22.78
N SER A 529 -7.79 17.71 23.44
CA SER A 529 -6.52 18.29 22.99
C SER A 529 -6.02 17.60 21.72
N ASP A 530 -6.03 16.27 21.73
CA ASP A 530 -5.79 15.42 20.58
C ASP A 530 -6.92 14.41 20.42
N LEU A 531 -7.42 14.26 19.19
CA LEU A 531 -8.46 13.30 18.83
C LEU A 531 -8.16 12.72 17.46
N VAL A 532 -7.98 11.41 17.40
CA VAL A 532 -7.74 10.68 16.14
C VAL A 532 -8.73 9.54 15.99
N ILE A 533 -9.34 9.45 14.81
CA ILE A 533 -10.33 8.44 14.46
C ILE A 533 -9.67 7.32 13.66
N GLY A 534 -9.81 6.09 14.17
CA GLY A 534 -9.38 4.85 13.54
C GLY A 534 -10.49 4.09 12.83
N TYR A 535 -11.76 4.51 12.94
CA TYR A 535 -12.96 3.94 12.31
C TYR A 535 -13.35 2.51 12.72
N GLN A 536 -12.39 1.71 13.19
CA GLN A 536 -12.61 0.31 13.51
C GLN A 536 -11.66 -0.19 14.61
N ASN A 537 -12.09 -1.26 15.26
CA ASN A 537 -11.34 -1.96 16.30
C ASN A 537 -10.59 -3.15 15.70
N ASN A 538 -9.39 -2.92 15.13
CA ASN A 538 -8.53 -4.00 14.66
C ASN A 538 -7.05 -3.78 15.04
N PRO A 539 -6.20 -4.83 15.06
CA PRO A 539 -4.80 -4.70 15.47
C PRO A 539 -3.96 -3.74 14.61
N ALA A 540 -4.13 -3.76 13.28
CA ALA A 540 -3.35 -2.90 12.38
C ALA A 540 -3.62 -1.41 12.62
N THR A 541 -4.89 -1.05 12.78
CA THR A 541 -5.36 0.31 13.10
C THR A 541 -4.86 0.74 14.47
N GLN A 542 -4.99 -0.13 15.48
CA GLN A 542 -4.52 0.15 16.83
C GLN A 542 -3.00 0.35 16.90
N SER A 543 -2.21 -0.47 16.19
CA SER A 543 -0.74 -0.30 16.11
C SER A 543 -0.36 0.98 15.36
N ALA A 544 -1.01 1.25 14.22
CA ALA A 544 -0.78 2.49 13.46
C ALA A 544 -1.09 3.74 14.30
N MET A 545 -2.17 3.70 15.07
CA MET A 545 -2.60 4.76 15.97
C MET A 545 -1.56 5.00 17.07
N THR A 546 -1.09 3.94 17.73
CA THR A 546 -0.04 4.06 18.75
C THR A 546 1.25 4.65 18.16
N GLN A 547 1.69 4.19 16.98
CA GLN A 547 2.86 4.78 16.31
C GLN A 547 2.66 6.28 16.06
N LEU A 548 1.47 6.69 15.61
CA LEU A 548 1.14 8.09 15.37
C LEU A 548 1.22 8.95 16.64
N PHE A 549 0.57 8.51 17.73
CA PHE A 549 0.57 9.22 19.01
C PHE A 549 1.98 9.37 19.59
N LEU A 550 2.82 8.36 19.39
CA LEU A 550 4.21 8.35 19.85
C LEU A 550 5.20 9.04 18.90
N GLY A 551 4.70 9.74 17.87
CA GLY A 551 5.52 10.55 16.95
C GLY A 551 6.25 9.78 15.85
N ASN A 552 6.05 8.46 15.76
CA ASN A 552 6.69 7.58 14.78
C ASN A 552 5.78 7.24 13.59
N GLY A 553 4.51 7.63 13.65
CA GLY A 553 3.48 7.30 12.67
C GLY A 553 3.12 8.44 11.73
N ARG A 554 2.20 8.14 10.81
CA ARG A 554 1.65 9.08 9.83
C ARG A 554 0.14 8.97 9.81
N ALA A 555 -0.52 10.04 9.41
CA ALA A 555 -1.95 10.07 9.22
C ALA A 555 -2.30 11.00 8.07
N SER A 556 -3.13 10.52 7.14
CA SER A 556 -3.55 11.28 5.97
C SER A 556 -5.05 11.26 5.76
N GLY A 557 -5.81 10.63 6.66
CA GLY A 557 -7.24 10.49 6.53
C GLY A 557 -7.97 11.82 6.63
N THR A 558 -9.15 11.86 6.03
CA THR A 558 -10.17 12.91 6.20
C THR A 558 -11.48 12.26 6.54
N LEU A 559 -12.34 12.92 7.29
CA LEU A 559 -13.68 12.42 7.54
C LEU A 559 -14.40 12.16 6.21
N PRO A 560 -14.92 10.96 5.97
CA PRO A 560 -15.78 10.64 4.84
C PRO A 560 -17.25 10.99 5.09
N VAL A 561 -17.57 11.43 6.31
CA VAL A 561 -18.92 11.67 6.82
C VAL A 561 -18.94 12.87 7.77
N THR A 562 -20.10 13.51 7.88
CA THR A 562 -20.35 14.53 8.89
C THR A 562 -20.86 13.87 10.15
N ILE A 563 -20.11 14.03 11.24
CA ILE A 563 -20.47 13.43 12.52
C ILE A 563 -21.40 14.38 13.28
N ASN A 564 -21.03 15.65 13.42
CA ASN A 564 -21.80 16.63 14.18
C ASN A 564 -21.37 18.06 13.75
N PRO A 565 -21.93 19.15 14.32
CA PRO A 565 -21.53 20.50 13.94
C PRO A 565 -20.04 20.84 14.10
N TYR A 566 -19.30 20.09 14.94
CA TYR A 566 -17.87 20.28 15.19
C TYR A 566 -16.98 19.47 14.25
N PHE A 567 -17.45 18.32 13.77
CA PHE A 567 -16.67 17.38 12.96
C PHE A 567 -17.43 17.05 11.68
N LYS A 568 -16.98 17.63 10.57
CA LYS A 568 -17.66 17.63 9.28
C LYS A 568 -16.91 16.81 8.24
N LEU A 569 -17.62 16.40 7.20
CA LEU A 569 -17.03 15.81 6.00
C LEU A 569 -15.81 16.62 5.54
N GLY A 570 -14.70 15.93 5.30
CA GLY A 570 -13.44 16.53 4.83
C GLY A 570 -12.48 16.96 5.94
N ASP A 571 -12.91 17.04 7.21
CA ASP A 571 -12.02 17.38 8.32
C ASP A 571 -10.93 16.31 8.48
N GLY A 572 -9.68 16.74 8.63
CA GLY A 572 -8.56 15.81 8.77
C GLY A 572 -7.21 16.50 8.61
N ILE A 573 -6.50 16.64 9.72
CA ILE A 573 -5.16 17.21 9.79
C ILE A 573 -4.17 16.16 9.30
N ALA A 574 -3.50 16.43 8.18
CA ALA A 574 -2.48 15.54 7.67
C ALA A 574 -1.22 15.59 8.56
N ILE A 575 -0.83 14.43 9.07
CA ILE A 575 0.46 14.16 9.71
C ILE A 575 1.31 13.42 8.70
N ASN A 576 1.62 14.13 7.62
CA ASN A 576 2.30 13.62 6.45
C ASN A 576 3.57 14.39 6.23
N LYS A 577 4.70 13.79 6.54
CA LYS A 577 5.98 14.30 6.05
C LYS A 577 6.85 13.10 5.62
N LYS A 578 6.63 12.60 4.38
CA LYS A 578 7.66 11.83 3.67
C LYS A 578 8.81 12.79 3.41
N PRO A 579 10.05 12.49 3.84
CA PRO A 579 11.19 13.34 3.53
C PRO A 579 11.31 13.53 2.02
N GLU A 580 11.37 14.78 1.58
CA GLU A 580 11.60 15.15 0.20
C GLU A 580 13.00 15.79 0.14
N VAL A 581 13.95 15.05 -0.45
CA VAL A 581 15.35 15.48 -0.60
C VAL A 581 15.46 16.81 -1.33
N GLY A 582 16.53 17.57 -1.06
CA GLY A 582 16.78 18.87 -1.66
C GLY A 582 16.71 18.83 -3.19
N ALA A 583 17.25 17.76 -3.82
CA ALA A 583 17.23 17.60 -5.27
C ALA A 583 15.83 17.58 -5.90
N LYS A 584 14.81 17.06 -5.21
CA LYS A 584 13.43 17.00 -5.72
C LYS A 584 12.73 18.37 -5.67
N GLN A 585 13.23 19.30 -4.87
CA GLN A 585 12.64 20.62 -4.65
C GLN A 585 13.14 21.64 -5.69
N ILE A 586 13.02 21.31 -6.98
CA ILE A 586 13.57 22.07 -8.11
C ILE A 586 13.19 23.56 -8.04
N SER A 587 11.94 23.87 -7.68
CA SER A 587 11.45 25.25 -7.55
C SER A 587 12.27 26.11 -6.59
N ASN A 588 12.93 25.49 -5.60
CA ASN A 588 13.64 26.21 -4.55
C ASN A 588 15.05 26.63 -4.96
N TYR A 589 15.61 26.03 -6.03
CA TYR A 589 16.97 26.32 -6.46
C TYR A 589 17.12 26.58 -7.96
N LEU A 590 16.09 26.32 -8.79
CA LEU A 590 16.15 26.55 -10.24
C LEU A 590 16.46 28.00 -10.61
N SER A 591 15.86 28.96 -9.88
CA SER A 591 16.11 30.39 -10.07
C SER A 591 17.56 30.79 -9.76
N LEU A 592 18.23 30.07 -8.86
CA LEU A 592 19.63 30.29 -8.51
C LEU A 592 20.59 29.79 -9.61
N LEU A 593 20.16 28.82 -10.42
CA LEU A 593 20.97 28.20 -11.47
C LEU A 593 20.73 28.80 -12.86
N LYS A 594 19.61 29.49 -13.08
CA LYS A 594 19.26 30.05 -14.39
C LYS A 594 20.30 31.10 -14.81
N ASN A 595 20.77 31.00 -16.05
CA ASN A 595 21.82 31.86 -16.63
C ASN A 595 23.18 31.79 -15.90
N LYS A 596 23.44 30.71 -15.15
CA LYS A 596 24.74 30.43 -14.52
C LYS A 596 25.42 29.25 -15.18
N LYS A 597 26.75 29.29 -15.22
CA LYS A 597 27.61 28.17 -15.59
C LYS A 597 27.80 27.25 -14.39
N VAL A 598 27.18 26.08 -14.43
CA VAL A 598 27.04 25.18 -13.27
C VAL A 598 28.07 24.04 -13.31
N GLY A 599 28.76 23.83 -12.19
CA GLY A 599 29.50 22.59 -11.89
C GLY A 599 28.66 21.67 -11.00
N LEU A 600 28.64 20.36 -11.26
CA LEU A 600 27.86 19.40 -10.46
C LEU A 600 28.76 18.38 -9.77
N VAL A 601 28.65 18.26 -8.45
CA VAL A 601 29.29 17.20 -7.65
C VAL A 601 28.22 16.15 -7.35
N VAL A 602 28.24 15.05 -8.11
CA VAL A 602 27.15 14.05 -8.16
C VAL A 602 27.70 12.64 -8.28
N ASN A 603 26.89 11.66 -7.89
CA ASN A 603 27.15 10.24 -8.10
C ASN A 603 25.84 9.50 -8.41
N GLN A 604 25.86 8.16 -8.43
CA GLN A 604 24.71 7.35 -8.83
C GLN A 604 23.46 7.55 -7.95
N THR A 605 23.61 8.15 -6.76
CA THR A 605 22.50 8.45 -5.83
C THR A 605 21.79 9.76 -6.13
N SER A 606 22.35 10.59 -7.03
CA SER A 606 21.87 11.93 -7.39
C SER A 606 20.67 11.87 -8.34
N THR A 607 19.61 11.15 -7.96
CA THR A 607 18.43 10.92 -8.79
C THR A 607 17.18 11.63 -8.29
N ILE A 608 16.36 12.06 -9.24
CA ILE A 608 15.01 12.58 -9.06
C ILE A 608 14.07 11.55 -9.70
N ARG A 609 13.39 10.77 -8.85
CA ARG A 609 12.62 9.57 -9.28
C ARG A 609 13.57 8.58 -9.97
N SER A 610 13.38 8.29 -11.25
CA SER A 610 14.23 7.39 -12.04
C SER A 610 15.24 8.11 -12.93
N ARG A 611 15.31 9.45 -12.90
CA ARG A 611 16.19 10.26 -13.75
C ARG A 611 17.34 10.86 -12.94
N HIS A 612 18.54 10.90 -13.50
CA HIS A 612 19.69 11.54 -12.86
C HIS A 612 19.52 13.08 -12.82
N LEU A 613 20.09 13.73 -11.80
CA LEU A 613 20.00 15.18 -11.61
C LEU A 613 20.58 15.95 -12.80
N VAL A 614 21.73 15.50 -13.32
CA VAL A 614 22.37 16.05 -14.55
C VAL A 614 21.37 16.14 -15.69
N ASP A 615 20.72 15.03 -16.03
CA ASP A 615 19.79 14.97 -17.16
C ASP A 615 18.54 15.80 -16.92
N THR A 616 18.11 15.89 -15.65
CA THR A 616 16.97 16.70 -15.25
C THR A 616 17.27 18.19 -15.44
N LEU A 617 18.42 18.67 -14.96
CA LEU A 617 18.81 20.07 -15.08
C LEU A 617 19.11 20.47 -16.54
N LEU A 618 19.75 19.61 -17.32
CA LEU A 618 19.91 19.83 -18.77
C LEU A 618 18.56 19.98 -19.47
N SER A 619 17.57 19.12 -19.14
CA SER A 619 16.23 19.22 -19.73
C SER A 619 15.45 20.47 -19.34
N LEU A 620 15.87 21.14 -18.26
CA LEU A 620 15.32 22.42 -17.79
C LEU A 620 16.10 23.63 -18.34
N GLY A 621 17.07 23.41 -19.24
CA GLY A 621 17.85 24.47 -19.88
C GLY A 621 18.96 25.04 -19.00
N ILE A 622 19.40 24.34 -17.96
CA ILE A 622 20.52 24.78 -17.13
C ILE A 622 21.85 24.49 -17.83
N GLN A 623 22.74 25.50 -17.88
CA GLN A 623 24.05 25.40 -18.50
C GLN A 623 25.05 24.69 -17.58
N ILE A 624 25.10 23.36 -17.66
CA ILE A 624 26.11 22.57 -16.96
C ILE A 624 27.40 22.57 -17.78
N ILE A 625 28.53 22.91 -17.14
CA ILE A 625 29.84 22.98 -17.80
C ILE A 625 30.67 21.71 -17.56
N LYS A 626 30.60 21.16 -16.34
CA LYS A 626 31.42 19.99 -15.95
C LYS A 626 30.84 19.25 -14.75
N ILE A 627 31.18 17.97 -14.66
CA ILE A 627 30.78 17.07 -13.59
C ILE A 627 32.01 16.71 -12.76
N PHE A 628 31.93 16.84 -11.45
CA PHE A 628 32.92 16.35 -10.50
C PHE A 628 32.42 15.04 -9.91
N ALA A 629 33.08 13.93 -10.25
CA ALA A 629 32.65 12.59 -9.86
C ALA A 629 33.62 11.96 -8.84
N PRO A 630 33.10 11.25 -7.82
CA PRO A 630 33.91 10.40 -6.95
C PRO A 630 34.16 8.98 -7.54
N GLU A 631 34.95 8.19 -6.81
CA GLU A 631 35.63 6.90 -7.07
C GLU A 631 35.05 5.86 -8.07
N HIS A 632 33.74 5.81 -8.36
CA HIS A 632 33.12 4.72 -9.14
C HIS A 632 32.32 5.16 -10.38
N GLY A 633 32.58 6.38 -10.89
CA GLY A 633 31.75 6.99 -11.92
C GLY A 633 30.44 7.51 -11.32
N PHE A 634 29.69 8.34 -12.06
CA PHE A 634 28.56 9.06 -11.46
C PHE A 634 27.17 8.51 -11.86
N ARG A 635 27.07 7.61 -12.85
CA ARG A 635 25.77 7.07 -13.30
C ARG A 635 25.41 5.69 -12.75
N GLY A 636 26.37 4.93 -12.20
CA GLY A 636 26.13 3.61 -11.60
C GLY A 636 26.08 2.43 -12.58
N ASP A 637 25.99 2.67 -13.89
CA ASP A 637 25.97 1.61 -14.91
C ASP A 637 27.38 1.26 -15.40
N SER A 638 27.82 0.02 -15.18
CA SER A 638 29.04 -0.53 -15.80
C SER A 638 28.87 -0.82 -17.30
N HIS A 639 27.64 -0.76 -17.83
CA HIS A 639 27.32 -1.02 -19.25
C HIS A 639 27.29 0.24 -20.14
N ASN A 640 27.10 1.44 -19.58
CA ASN A 640 26.95 2.69 -20.35
C ASN A 640 28.20 3.59 -20.34
N GLY A 641 29.39 2.99 -20.18
CA GLY A 641 30.65 3.63 -20.57
C GLY A 641 31.04 4.94 -19.87
N ALA A 642 30.48 5.26 -18.70
CA ALA A 642 30.93 6.40 -17.89
C ALA A 642 31.74 5.90 -16.70
N THR A 643 32.89 5.28 -16.98
CA THR A 643 33.92 5.13 -15.95
C THR A 643 34.72 6.42 -15.84
N ILE A 644 35.28 6.74 -14.67
CA ILE A 644 36.18 7.90 -14.48
C ILE A 644 37.32 7.90 -15.52
N TYR A 645 37.64 6.75 -16.10
CA TYR A 645 38.66 6.56 -17.13
C TYR A 645 38.34 7.25 -18.46
N ASP A 646 37.08 7.56 -18.76
CA ASP A 646 36.65 8.10 -20.06
C ASP A 646 36.71 9.65 -20.13
N ASN A 647 36.88 10.32 -18.98
CA ASN A 647 36.92 11.79 -18.80
C ASN A 647 35.74 12.59 -19.41
N ILE A 648 34.75 11.93 -20.00
CA ILE A 648 33.57 12.51 -20.67
C ILE A 648 32.35 11.63 -20.38
N ASP A 649 31.20 12.25 -20.10
CA ASP A 649 29.92 11.55 -19.99
C ASP A 649 29.35 11.26 -21.38
N GLN A 650 29.33 9.98 -21.78
CA GLN A 650 28.89 9.57 -23.11
C GLN A 650 27.45 9.99 -23.45
N SER A 651 26.58 10.14 -22.44
CA SER A 651 25.18 10.55 -22.63
C SER A 651 25.03 12.04 -22.97
N THR A 652 25.89 12.90 -22.42
CA THR A 652 25.72 14.37 -22.50
C THR A 652 26.88 15.11 -23.17
N GLY A 653 28.02 14.44 -23.37
CA GLY A 653 29.26 15.05 -23.85
C GLY A 653 29.98 15.92 -22.80
N LEU A 654 29.48 15.96 -21.55
CA LEU A 654 30.06 16.80 -20.50
C LEU A 654 31.39 16.24 -19.97
N PRO A 655 32.39 17.08 -19.70
CA PRO A 655 33.65 16.63 -19.10
C PRO A 655 33.43 16.16 -17.66
N ILE A 656 34.05 15.03 -17.31
CA ILE A 656 34.06 14.44 -15.98
C ILE A 656 35.43 14.66 -15.35
N ILE A 657 35.45 15.26 -14.17
CA ILE A 657 36.65 15.51 -13.37
C ILE A 657 36.61 14.60 -12.14
N SER A 658 37.59 13.72 -12.00
CA SER A 658 37.78 12.96 -10.77
C SER A 658 38.20 13.88 -9.64
N ILE A 659 37.44 13.86 -8.55
CA ILE A 659 37.81 14.48 -7.26
C ILE A 659 38.18 13.44 -6.21
N TYR A 660 38.67 12.30 -6.69
CA TYR A 660 39.06 11.16 -5.87
C TYR A 660 40.44 10.61 -6.29
N GLY A 661 41.17 10.02 -5.36
CA GLY A 661 42.51 9.46 -5.58
C GLY A 661 43.62 10.49 -5.33
N LYS A 662 44.51 10.70 -6.32
CA LYS A 662 45.65 11.63 -6.19
C LYS A 662 45.22 13.10 -6.11
N VAL A 663 44.16 13.46 -6.85
CA VAL A 663 43.58 14.81 -6.86
C VAL A 663 42.26 14.76 -6.09
N LYS A 664 42.19 15.46 -4.96
CA LYS A 664 41.02 15.49 -4.06
C LYS A 664 40.34 16.86 -4.04
N LYS A 665 41.14 17.93 -4.10
CA LYS A 665 40.67 19.31 -4.24
C LYS A 665 40.75 19.72 -5.72
N PRO A 666 39.67 20.22 -6.33
CA PRO A 666 39.73 20.77 -7.67
C PRO A 666 40.74 21.93 -7.75
N SER A 667 41.52 21.98 -8.82
CA SER A 667 42.42 23.11 -9.07
C SER A 667 41.67 24.36 -9.57
N PRO A 668 42.24 25.56 -9.46
CA PRO A 668 41.65 26.77 -10.05
C PRO A 668 41.31 26.62 -11.54
N GLU A 669 42.16 25.94 -12.32
CA GLU A 669 41.88 25.69 -13.75
C GLU A 669 40.67 24.74 -13.94
N GLN A 670 40.51 23.75 -13.07
CA GLN A 670 39.34 22.87 -13.08
C GLN A 670 38.05 23.61 -12.68
N LEU A 671 38.14 24.72 -11.94
CA LEU A 671 37.01 25.56 -11.56
C LEU A 671 36.72 26.70 -12.55
N LYS A 672 37.63 26.97 -13.49
CA LYS A 672 37.47 28.02 -14.50
C LYS A 672 36.15 27.88 -15.27
N ASN A 673 35.55 29.03 -15.56
CA ASN A 673 34.26 29.18 -16.24
C ASN A 673 33.05 28.62 -15.47
N LEU A 674 33.14 28.48 -14.15
CA LEU A 674 31.99 28.20 -13.30
C LEU A 674 31.55 29.47 -12.58
N ASP A 675 30.24 29.61 -12.38
CA ASP A 675 29.67 30.63 -11.48
C ASP A 675 29.20 30.00 -10.16
N ILE A 676 28.83 28.72 -10.19
CA ILE A 676 28.20 28.03 -9.07
C ILE A 676 28.47 26.53 -9.11
N ILE A 677 28.60 25.91 -7.94
CA ILE A 677 28.75 24.46 -7.78
C ILE A 677 27.55 23.90 -7.01
N VAL A 678 26.93 22.84 -7.50
CA VAL A 678 25.87 22.11 -6.78
C VAL A 678 26.41 20.77 -6.30
N PHE A 679 26.22 20.48 -5.02
CA PHE A 679 26.59 19.22 -4.39
C PHE A 679 25.33 18.42 -4.05
N ASP A 680 25.22 17.20 -4.57
CA ASP A 680 24.10 16.30 -4.30
C ASP A 680 24.59 14.85 -4.23
N ILE A 681 24.94 14.36 -3.04
CA ILE A 681 25.40 12.98 -2.84
C ILE A 681 24.79 12.43 -1.54
N GLN A 682 24.28 11.19 -1.58
CA GLN A 682 23.79 10.49 -0.38
C GLN A 682 24.95 10.08 0.53
N ASP A 683 24.98 10.64 1.73
CA ASP A 683 25.88 10.24 2.82
C ASP A 683 25.28 9.10 3.67
N VAL A 684 26.12 8.49 4.52
CA VAL A 684 25.73 7.39 5.41
C VAL A 684 25.98 7.67 6.90
N GLY A 685 26.44 8.86 7.27
CA GLY A 685 26.57 9.28 8.66
C GLY A 685 27.78 8.75 9.43
N ALA A 686 28.78 8.24 8.71
CA ALA A 686 30.01 7.72 9.29
C ALA A 686 31.19 8.59 8.85
N ARG A 687 32.04 9.03 9.78
CA ARG A 687 33.16 9.97 9.54
C ARG A 687 34.10 9.52 8.40
N PHE A 688 34.36 8.23 8.30
CA PHE A 688 35.25 7.65 7.29
C PHE A 688 34.57 7.38 5.94
N TYR A 689 33.30 7.74 5.79
CA TYR A 689 32.65 7.80 4.48
C TYR A 689 33.03 9.13 3.79
N THR A 690 33.97 9.07 2.87
CA THR A 690 34.78 10.22 2.45
C THR A 690 34.06 11.28 1.61
N PHE A 691 32.76 11.15 1.32
CA PHE A 691 32.02 12.17 0.58
C PHE A 691 31.90 13.49 1.35
N ILE A 692 31.89 13.45 2.68
CA ILE A 692 31.97 14.66 3.51
C ILE A 692 33.35 15.34 3.43
N SER A 693 34.42 14.57 3.19
CA SER A 693 35.76 15.10 2.92
C SER A 693 35.86 15.70 1.52
N SER A 694 35.18 15.13 0.53
CA SER A 694 35.03 15.72 -0.80
C SER A 694 34.27 17.05 -0.73
N LEU A 695 33.17 17.11 0.05
CA LEU A 695 32.44 18.35 0.30
C LEU A 695 33.36 19.43 0.89
N HIS A 696 34.19 19.10 1.88
CA HIS A 696 35.17 20.04 2.45
C HIS A 696 36.06 20.66 1.37
N TYR A 697 36.68 19.83 0.52
CA TYR A 697 37.57 20.35 -0.52
C TYR A 697 36.84 21.15 -1.60
N ILE A 698 35.59 20.80 -1.92
CA ILE A 698 34.75 21.60 -2.82
C ILE A 698 34.48 22.97 -2.21
N MET A 699 34.09 23.02 -0.93
CA MET A 699 33.84 24.29 -0.23
C MET A 699 35.12 25.13 -0.12
N GLU A 700 36.26 24.51 0.16
CA GLU A 700 37.55 25.21 0.22
C GLU A 700 37.92 25.79 -1.15
N ALA A 701 37.89 24.99 -2.20
CA ALA A 701 38.23 25.45 -3.54
C ALA A 701 37.25 26.52 -4.06
N ALA A 702 35.97 26.42 -3.70
CA ALA A 702 34.96 27.43 -4.01
C ALA A 702 35.22 28.75 -3.27
N ALA A 703 35.56 28.70 -1.98
CA ALA A 703 35.94 29.88 -1.21
C ALA A 703 37.19 30.58 -1.79
N GLU A 704 38.22 29.81 -2.16
CA GLU A 704 39.45 30.31 -2.79
C GLU A 704 39.20 30.97 -4.16
N ASN A 705 38.10 30.65 -4.84
CA ASN A 705 37.79 31.12 -6.20
C ASN A 705 36.50 31.97 -6.27
N ASN A 706 35.95 32.40 -5.12
CA ASN A 706 34.72 33.20 -5.04
C ASN A 706 33.50 32.56 -5.72
N LEU A 707 33.35 31.24 -5.60
CA LEU A 707 32.20 30.50 -6.13
C LEU A 707 31.17 30.21 -5.03
N LYS A 708 29.89 30.28 -5.40
CA LYS A 708 28.80 29.82 -4.54
C LYS A 708 28.67 28.30 -4.60
N VAL A 709 28.41 27.66 -3.46
CA VAL A 709 28.08 26.23 -3.35
C VAL A 709 26.63 26.07 -2.90
N ILE A 710 25.86 25.26 -3.61
CA ILE A 710 24.52 24.81 -3.20
C ILE A 710 24.59 23.35 -2.80
N VAL A 711 24.25 23.04 -1.55
CA VAL A 711 24.08 21.65 -1.09
C VAL A 711 22.61 21.27 -1.17
N LEU A 712 22.31 20.27 -2.00
CA LEU A 712 21.00 19.64 -2.07
C LEU A 712 20.94 18.55 -1.01
N ASP A 713 20.38 18.90 0.15
CA ASP A 713 20.52 18.07 1.35
C ASP A 713 19.70 16.77 1.27
N ARG A 714 20.15 15.75 2.01
CA ARG A 714 19.57 14.41 2.05
C ARG A 714 19.51 13.87 3.48
N PRO A 715 18.49 13.06 3.84
CA PRO A 715 18.45 12.37 5.12
C PRO A 715 19.71 11.55 5.39
N ASN A 716 20.15 11.51 6.64
CA ASN A 716 21.26 10.69 7.09
C ASN A 716 20.73 9.35 7.67
N PRO A 717 21.07 8.18 7.10
CA PRO A 717 20.69 6.86 7.64
C PRO A 717 21.17 6.56 9.07
N ASN A 718 22.22 7.23 9.54
CA ASN A 718 22.74 7.19 10.91
C ASN A 718 22.55 8.55 11.64
N GLY A 719 21.54 9.34 11.23
CA GLY A 719 21.21 10.64 11.83
C GLY A 719 20.57 10.58 13.22
N ASP A 720 19.97 9.43 13.57
CA ASP A 720 19.19 9.20 14.79
C ASP A 720 20.03 9.09 16.08
N TYR A 721 21.37 9.08 15.98
CA TYR A 721 22.26 8.98 17.12
C TYR A 721 23.65 9.56 16.84
N VAL A 722 24.45 9.68 17.90
CA VAL A 722 25.85 10.14 17.84
C VAL A 722 26.66 9.26 18.79
N ASP A 723 27.72 8.63 18.30
CA ASP A 723 28.56 7.71 19.09
C ASP A 723 29.97 7.53 18.48
N GLY A 724 30.89 7.01 19.29
CA GLY A 724 32.27 6.72 18.97
C GLY A 724 33.26 7.85 19.31
N PRO A 725 34.57 7.55 19.26
CA PRO A 725 35.64 8.50 19.56
C PRO A 725 35.63 9.70 18.61
N VAL A 726 35.73 10.90 19.19
CA VAL A 726 35.91 12.16 18.45
C VAL A 726 37.32 12.25 17.91
N LEU A 727 37.45 12.62 16.63
CA LEU A 727 38.74 12.73 15.97
C LEU A 727 39.63 13.79 16.61
N LYS A 728 40.88 13.43 16.93
CA LYS A 728 41.92 14.37 17.36
C LYS A 728 42.69 14.92 16.16
N PRO A 729 43.10 16.21 16.17
CA PRO A 729 43.71 16.88 15.02
C PRO A 729 44.90 16.15 14.38
N GLU A 730 45.72 15.47 15.18
CA GLU A 730 46.89 14.70 14.75
C GLU A 730 46.53 13.46 13.90
N PHE A 731 45.27 13.00 13.95
CA PHE A 731 44.75 11.92 13.10
C PHE A 731 43.96 12.45 11.89
N LYS A 732 44.00 13.76 11.62
CA LYS A 732 43.35 14.35 10.44
C LYS A 732 43.90 13.71 9.16
N SER A 733 42.99 13.21 8.34
CA SER A 733 43.29 12.61 7.04
C SER A 733 42.06 12.67 6.13
N PHE A 734 42.15 12.13 4.91
CA PHE A 734 41.00 12.12 4.00
C PHE A 734 39.83 11.26 4.50
N VAL A 735 40.07 10.28 5.38
CA VAL A 735 39.02 9.48 6.04
C VAL A 735 38.51 10.11 7.35
N GLY A 736 38.95 11.33 7.65
CA GLY A 736 38.52 12.07 8.83
C GLY A 736 39.16 13.46 8.86
N MET A 737 38.45 14.47 8.37
CA MET A 737 38.98 15.83 8.18
C MET A 737 38.71 16.76 9.38
N HIS A 738 37.74 16.40 10.21
CA HIS A 738 37.09 17.27 11.20
C HIS A 738 36.97 16.55 12.54
N PRO A 739 36.90 17.28 13.67
CA PRO A 739 36.72 16.73 15.01
C PRO A 739 35.29 16.19 15.22
N LEU A 740 34.93 15.18 14.42
CA LEU A 740 33.66 14.47 14.45
C LEU A 740 33.85 13.12 15.17
N PRO A 741 32.84 12.62 15.88
CA PRO A 741 32.81 11.22 16.30
C PRO A 741 32.64 10.29 15.10
N ILE A 742 32.79 8.96 15.29
CA ILE A 742 32.60 7.97 14.20
C ILE A 742 31.20 8.11 13.60
N VAL A 743 30.15 8.16 14.43
CA VAL A 743 28.78 8.44 14.01
C VAL A 743 28.45 9.89 14.39
N HIS A 744 28.46 10.78 13.41
CA HIS A 744 28.34 12.22 13.64
C HIS A 744 26.89 12.72 13.76
N GLY A 745 25.92 11.95 13.25
CA GLY A 745 24.50 12.26 13.35
C GLY A 745 24.08 13.57 12.66
N LEU A 746 24.80 14.03 11.65
CA LEU A 746 24.45 15.24 10.88
C LEU A 746 24.14 14.86 9.44
N THR A 747 23.16 15.51 8.84
CA THR A 747 23.01 15.52 7.37
C THR A 747 24.19 16.24 6.72
N VAL A 748 24.36 16.06 5.40
CA VAL A 748 25.44 16.71 4.65
C VAL A 748 25.29 18.24 4.67
N GLY A 749 24.05 18.74 4.58
CA GLY A 749 23.74 20.17 4.67
C GLY A 749 24.07 20.77 6.04
N GLU A 750 23.71 20.09 7.13
CA GLU A 750 24.09 20.53 8.48
C GLU A 750 25.62 20.51 8.67
N LEU A 751 26.29 19.49 8.14
CA LEU A 751 27.75 19.39 8.22
C LEU A 751 28.45 20.47 7.38
N ALA A 752 27.93 20.81 6.19
CA ALA A 752 28.43 21.93 5.40
C ALA A 752 28.36 23.24 6.20
N LYS A 753 27.23 23.50 6.87
CA LYS A 753 27.09 24.68 7.75
C LYS A 753 28.09 24.64 8.92
N MET A 754 28.31 23.47 9.51
CA MET A 754 29.29 23.30 10.59
C MET A 754 30.72 23.58 10.13
N ILE A 755 31.14 23.04 8.96
CA ILE A 755 32.46 23.30 8.38
C ILE A 755 32.71 24.81 8.19
N ASN A 756 31.71 25.53 7.68
CA ASN A 756 31.78 26.98 7.48
C ASN A 756 31.73 27.77 8.80
N GLY A 757 30.84 27.38 9.72
CA GLY A 757 30.59 28.09 10.98
C GLY A 757 31.76 27.99 11.95
N GLU A 758 32.39 26.82 12.01
CA GLU A 758 33.55 26.54 12.86
C GLU A 758 34.89 26.97 12.22
N GLY A 759 34.86 27.55 11.01
CA GLY A 759 36.06 28.02 10.33
C GLY A 759 37.06 26.90 9.99
N TRP A 760 36.58 25.70 9.65
CA TRP A 760 37.44 24.54 9.40
C TRP A 760 38.10 24.53 8.02
N LEU A 761 37.71 25.43 7.11
CA LEU A 761 38.41 25.64 5.84
C LEU A 761 39.77 26.30 6.08
N THR A 762 40.74 26.06 5.19
CA THR A 762 42.09 26.63 5.33
C THR A 762 42.07 28.15 5.51
N GLY A 763 42.82 28.64 6.49
CA GLY A 763 42.89 30.08 6.82
C GLY A 763 41.62 30.66 7.44
N GLY A 764 40.65 29.82 7.86
CA GLY A 764 39.38 30.28 8.43
C GLY A 764 38.43 30.88 7.40
N GLN A 765 38.66 30.61 6.10
CA GLN A 765 37.80 31.08 5.02
C GLN A 765 36.36 30.56 5.17
N LYS A 766 35.40 31.26 4.55
CA LYS A 766 34.00 30.86 4.49
C LYS A 766 33.56 30.75 3.04
N CYS A 767 32.96 29.62 2.69
CA CYS A 767 32.32 29.43 1.39
C CYS A 767 30.97 30.16 1.38
N ASP A 768 30.63 30.86 0.28
CA ASP A 768 29.25 31.28 0.03
C ASP A 768 28.40 30.01 -0.17
N LEU A 769 27.57 29.69 0.82
CA LEU A 769 26.90 28.39 0.96
C LEU A 769 25.38 28.58 1.04
N GLU A 770 24.66 27.88 0.17
CA GLU A 770 23.22 27.68 0.25
C GLU A 770 22.93 26.21 0.56
N VAL A 771 21.99 25.94 1.46
CA VAL A 771 21.54 24.57 1.76
C VAL A 771 20.05 24.46 1.46
N ILE A 772 19.70 23.64 0.47
CA ILE A 772 18.31 23.29 0.20
C ILE A 772 17.94 22.15 1.14
N LYS A 773 17.27 22.51 2.24
CA LYS A 773 16.86 21.58 3.30
C LYS A 773 16.03 20.42 2.76
N VAL A 774 16.13 19.27 3.41
CA VAL A 774 15.17 18.18 3.26
C VAL A 774 13.82 18.66 3.79
N LYS A 775 12.84 18.80 2.91
CA LYS A 775 11.48 19.09 3.36
C LYS A 775 10.99 17.86 4.10
N ASN A 776 10.23 18.05 5.16
CA ASN A 776 9.49 16.95 5.79
C ASN A 776 10.37 15.88 6.48
N TYR A 777 11.50 16.30 7.06
CA TYR A 777 12.45 15.42 7.74
C TYR A 777 12.71 15.85 9.19
N SER A 778 12.93 14.86 10.05
CA SER A 778 13.51 14.97 11.39
C SER A 778 14.51 13.82 11.57
N HIS A 779 15.47 13.95 12.49
CA HIS A 779 16.52 12.93 12.68
C HIS A 779 15.97 11.57 13.16
N HIS A 780 14.71 11.55 13.61
CA HIS A 780 14.00 10.33 14.04
C HIS A 780 13.32 9.56 12.91
N ILE A 781 13.18 10.15 11.71
CA ILE A 781 12.51 9.48 10.59
C ILE A 781 13.50 8.51 9.91
N PRO A 782 13.21 7.19 9.88
CA PRO A 782 14.05 6.24 9.15
C PRO A 782 14.12 6.58 7.66
N TRP A 783 15.32 6.48 7.09
CA TRP A 783 15.54 6.71 5.67
C TRP A 783 15.77 5.39 4.94
N ASP A 784 14.96 5.16 3.91
CA ASP A 784 15.07 3.96 3.08
C ASP A 784 15.89 4.26 1.81
N LEU A 785 17.10 3.67 1.74
CA LEU A 785 18.00 3.82 0.61
C LEU A 785 17.51 3.00 -0.58
N LYS A 786 16.80 3.65 -1.51
CA LYS A 786 16.37 3.05 -2.77
C LYS A 786 17.52 2.77 -3.74
N ILE A 787 18.61 3.53 -3.63
CA ILE A 787 19.83 3.37 -4.42
C ILE A 787 20.99 3.14 -3.45
N PRO A 788 21.76 2.05 -3.60
CA PRO A 788 22.93 1.80 -2.79
C PRO A 788 23.95 2.95 -2.87
N PRO A 789 24.38 3.52 -1.73
CA PRO A 789 25.34 4.63 -1.71
C PRO A 789 26.75 4.18 -2.14
N SER A 790 27.05 2.88 -2.02
CA SER A 790 28.27 2.25 -2.53
C SER A 790 27.96 0.81 -2.97
N PRO A 791 28.67 0.25 -3.96
CA PRO A 791 28.57 -1.18 -4.27
C PRO A 791 28.89 -2.09 -3.07
N ASN A 792 29.68 -1.61 -2.10
CA ASN A 792 29.96 -2.33 -0.87
C ASN A 792 28.98 -2.02 0.28
N LEU A 793 27.98 -1.17 0.06
CA LEU A 793 26.91 -0.87 1.02
C LEU A 793 25.56 -1.12 0.34
N PRO A 794 25.21 -2.40 0.08
CA PRO A 794 24.13 -2.76 -0.83
C PRO A 794 22.72 -2.44 -0.31
N ASN A 795 22.55 -2.20 0.99
CA ASN A 795 21.25 -1.96 1.61
C ASN A 795 21.37 -1.21 2.94
N ASN A 796 20.21 -0.84 3.52
CA ASN A 796 20.14 -0.11 4.80
C ASN A 796 20.87 -0.86 5.95
N ARG A 797 20.82 -2.19 5.97
CA ARG A 797 21.44 -3.00 7.03
C ARG A 797 22.96 -2.90 6.98
N ALA A 798 23.57 -3.02 5.80
CA ALA A 798 25.00 -2.79 5.62
C ALA A 798 25.42 -1.39 6.09
N VAL A 799 24.61 -0.36 5.77
CA VAL A 799 24.84 1.02 6.20
C VAL A 799 24.78 1.20 7.72
N ARG A 800 23.89 0.49 8.41
CA ARG A 800 23.80 0.52 9.88
C ARG A 800 24.95 -0.21 10.56
N TRP A 801 25.46 -1.28 9.96
CA TRP A 801 26.64 -1.99 10.46
C TRP A 801 27.97 -1.31 10.13
N TYR A 802 28.00 -0.48 9.07
CA TYR A 802 29.20 0.18 8.56
C TYR A 802 30.03 0.91 9.64
N PRO A 803 29.45 1.72 10.55
CA PRO A 803 30.21 2.37 11.63
C PRO A 803 31.01 1.40 12.52
N SER A 804 30.43 0.26 12.87
CA SER A 804 31.08 -0.74 13.74
C SER A 804 32.06 -1.60 12.96
N LEU A 805 31.65 -2.08 11.78
CA LEU A 805 32.41 -3.08 11.03
C LEU A 805 33.59 -2.48 10.24
N CYS A 806 33.55 -1.19 9.88
CA CYS A 806 34.66 -0.59 9.14
C CYS A 806 35.98 -0.57 9.92
N LEU A 807 35.95 -0.58 11.25
CA LEU A 807 37.16 -0.71 12.08
C LEU A 807 37.93 -2.02 11.79
N PHE A 808 37.23 -3.10 11.42
CA PHE A 808 37.86 -4.37 11.01
C PHE A 808 38.58 -4.28 9.67
N GLU A 809 38.39 -3.22 8.88
CA GLU A 809 39.23 -3.02 7.70
C GLU A 809 40.72 -2.96 8.08
N ALA A 810 41.08 -2.46 9.27
CA ALA A 810 42.46 -2.41 9.73
C ALA A 810 42.92 -3.62 10.59
N THR A 811 42.17 -4.73 10.55
CA THR A 811 42.47 -5.96 11.31
C THR A 811 42.69 -7.17 10.39
N VAL A 812 42.93 -8.34 10.96
CA VAL A 812 43.03 -9.61 10.20
C VAL A 812 41.68 -10.13 9.67
N MET A 813 40.56 -9.53 10.07
CA MET A 813 39.21 -10.01 9.71
C MET A 813 38.76 -9.53 8.33
N SER A 814 37.99 -10.38 7.64
CA SER A 814 37.18 -10.01 6.48
C SER A 814 35.79 -9.56 6.93
N ILE A 815 35.29 -8.53 6.26
CA ILE A 815 33.97 -7.90 6.49
C ILE A 815 33.00 -8.19 5.33
N GLY A 816 33.17 -9.32 4.64
CA GLY A 816 32.32 -9.70 3.51
C GLY A 816 32.59 -8.94 2.20
N ARG A 817 33.61 -8.09 2.12
CA ARG A 817 34.04 -7.55 0.81
C ARG A 817 34.41 -8.71 -0.12
N GLY A 818 33.97 -8.64 -1.38
CA GLY A 818 34.09 -9.77 -2.32
C GLY A 818 32.97 -10.80 -2.21
N THR A 819 31.88 -10.48 -1.51
CA THR A 819 30.61 -11.24 -1.53
C THR A 819 29.45 -10.30 -1.92
N HIS A 820 28.22 -10.82 -1.92
CA HIS A 820 27.00 -10.01 -2.11
C HIS A 820 26.45 -9.41 -0.80
N ALA A 821 27.12 -9.63 0.34
CA ALA A 821 26.72 -9.10 1.65
C ALA A 821 27.89 -8.43 2.41
N PRO A 822 28.64 -7.50 1.79
CA PRO A 822 29.67 -6.73 2.47
C PRO A 822 29.09 -5.90 3.62
N PHE A 823 29.88 -5.74 4.69
CA PHE A 823 29.45 -5.14 5.96
C PHE A 823 28.22 -5.81 6.59
N GLN A 824 27.98 -7.08 6.26
CA GLN A 824 26.97 -7.92 6.89
C GLN A 824 27.49 -9.34 7.13
N GLN A 825 28.76 -9.59 6.89
CA GLN A 825 29.46 -10.84 7.15
C GLN A 825 30.79 -10.49 7.80
N LEU A 826 31.20 -11.26 8.81
CA LEU A 826 32.44 -11.03 9.53
C LEU A 826 33.13 -12.38 9.76
N GLY A 827 34.40 -12.51 9.37
CA GLY A 827 35.10 -13.79 9.55
C GLY A 827 36.55 -13.80 9.08
N ALA A 828 37.25 -14.89 9.40
CA ALA A 828 38.61 -15.17 8.96
C ALA A 828 38.82 -16.69 8.85
N PRO A 829 39.82 -17.17 8.07
CA PRO A 829 40.05 -18.60 7.88
C PRO A 829 40.35 -19.39 9.16
N GLN A 830 40.92 -18.74 10.17
CA GLN A 830 41.33 -19.37 11.43
C GLN A 830 40.22 -19.47 12.50
N ILE A 831 39.01 -18.95 12.22
CA ILE A 831 37.88 -19.04 13.15
C ILE A 831 37.17 -20.38 12.95
N ASN A 832 36.58 -20.92 14.02
CA ASN A 832 35.66 -22.06 13.95
C ASN A 832 34.22 -21.58 14.20
N SER A 833 33.32 -21.81 13.25
CA SER A 833 31.89 -21.45 13.33
C SER A 833 31.08 -22.20 12.27
N ASP A 834 29.77 -22.37 12.51
CA ASP A 834 28.85 -23.02 11.57
C ASP A 834 28.61 -22.18 10.30
N PHE A 835 28.79 -20.86 10.37
CA PHE A 835 28.66 -19.98 9.22
C PHE A 835 30.00 -19.73 8.53
N SER A 836 29.99 -19.79 7.19
CA SER A 836 31.16 -19.49 6.37
C SER A 836 30.83 -18.72 5.10
N PHE A 837 31.82 -17.99 4.58
CA PHE A 837 31.75 -17.31 3.30
C PHE A 837 33.13 -17.27 2.64
N THR A 838 33.17 -17.10 1.31
CA THR A 838 34.41 -17.01 0.55
C THR A 838 34.47 -15.70 -0.22
N PRO A 839 35.34 -14.75 0.19
CA PRO A 839 35.59 -13.53 -0.58
C PRO A 839 36.15 -13.83 -1.97
N LYS A 840 35.53 -13.28 -3.01
CA LYS A 840 35.96 -13.39 -4.41
C LYS A 840 36.25 -12.02 -5.01
N SER A 841 37.05 -12.00 -6.07
CA SER A 841 37.24 -10.79 -6.87
C SER A 841 35.95 -10.46 -7.64
N ILE A 842 35.34 -9.32 -7.34
CA ILE A 842 34.12 -8.85 -8.03
C ILE A 842 34.37 -7.45 -8.56
N ARG A 843 34.38 -7.31 -9.89
CA ARG A 843 34.59 -6.04 -10.60
C ARG A 843 33.52 -5.02 -10.17
N GLY A 844 33.95 -3.81 -9.86
CA GLY A 844 33.07 -2.73 -9.37
C GLY A 844 32.73 -2.80 -7.88
N MET A 845 33.07 -3.89 -7.17
CA MET A 845 32.91 -3.98 -5.71
C MET A 845 34.25 -4.09 -4.99
N SER A 846 34.99 -5.16 -5.23
CA SER A 846 36.30 -5.42 -4.60
C SER A 846 37.10 -6.41 -5.44
N LEU A 847 38.20 -5.95 -6.05
CA LEU A 847 39.08 -6.81 -6.84
C LEU A 847 40.05 -7.63 -5.98
N TYR A 848 40.42 -7.09 -4.81
CA TYR A 848 41.40 -7.68 -3.90
C TYR A 848 40.85 -7.72 -2.46
N PRO A 849 39.73 -8.43 -2.21
CA PRO A 849 39.22 -8.56 -0.86
C PRO A 849 40.20 -9.31 0.04
N LYS A 850 40.16 -9.04 1.35
CA LYS A 850 40.91 -9.85 2.33
C LYS A 850 40.46 -11.30 2.24
N HIS A 851 41.42 -12.21 2.42
CA HIS A 851 41.19 -13.66 2.32
C HIS A 851 40.62 -14.07 0.96
N LEU A 852 41.03 -13.40 -0.12
CA LEU A 852 40.63 -13.74 -1.49
C LEU A 852 40.77 -15.25 -1.75
N ASN A 853 39.67 -15.86 -2.16
CA ASN A 853 39.51 -17.29 -2.45
C ASN A 853 39.79 -18.23 -1.27
N LYS A 854 39.81 -17.73 -0.03
CA LYS A 854 39.90 -18.55 1.19
C LYS A 854 38.56 -18.56 1.91
N VAL A 855 38.15 -19.72 2.40
CA VAL A 855 36.96 -19.86 3.24
C VAL A 855 37.20 -19.12 4.56
N CYS A 856 36.29 -18.24 4.93
CA CYS A 856 36.27 -17.52 6.19
C CYS A 856 35.09 -18.02 7.01
N TYR A 857 35.32 -18.30 8.30
CA TYR A 857 34.27 -18.67 9.24
C TYR A 857 33.99 -17.51 10.20
N GLY A 858 32.76 -17.37 10.67
CA GLY A 858 32.40 -16.31 11.61
C GLY A 858 30.90 -16.03 11.69
N GLU A 859 30.48 -14.78 11.54
CA GLU A 859 29.10 -14.35 11.78
C GLU A 859 28.39 -13.88 10.49
N ASP A 860 27.15 -14.32 10.34
CA ASP A 860 26.18 -13.78 9.37
C ASP A 860 25.29 -12.75 10.06
N LEU A 861 25.44 -11.50 9.65
CA LEU A 861 24.66 -10.38 10.18
C LEU A 861 23.51 -10.01 9.23
N THR A 862 23.26 -10.78 8.16
CA THR A 862 22.20 -10.49 7.18
C THR A 862 20.79 -10.72 7.72
N GLY A 863 20.59 -11.65 8.67
CA GLY A 863 19.29 -12.04 9.22
C GLY A 863 18.87 -11.34 10.52
N ILE A 864 19.70 -10.48 11.09
CA ILE A 864 19.40 -9.83 12.39
C ILE A 864 18.26 -8.79 12.20
N GLU A 865 17.17 -8.98 12.94
CA GLU A 865 15.95 -8.16 12.86
C GLU A 865 16.11 -6.77 13.53
N SER A 866 16.96 -6.65 14.54
CA SER A 866 17.20 -5.39 15.24
C SER A 866 18.02 -4.41 14.38
N ILE A 867 17.69 -3.12 14.45
CA ILE A 867 18.44 -2.06 13.77
C ILE A 867 19.73 -1.80 14.56
N PRO A 868 20.92 -2.14 14.03
CA PRO A 868 22.15 -1.99 14.79
C PRO A 868 22.51 -0.51 14.97
N LYS A 869 23.11 -0.20 16.12
CA LYS A 869 23.79 1.07 16.43
C LYS A 869 25.27 0.78 16.67
N PHE A 870 26.12 1.81 16.53
CA PHE A 870 27.55 1.69 16.79
C PHE A 870 27.85 1.02 18.14
N ASN A 871 28.63 -0.06 18.07
CA ASN A 871 29.06 -0.83 19.22
C ASN A 871 30.40 -1.52 18.92
N LEU A 872 31.11 -1.86 19.98
CA LEU A 872 32.44 -2.49 19.92
C LEU A 872 32.41 -3.97 20.28
N SER A 873 31.24 -4.51 20.64
CA SER A 873 31.11 -5.89 21.13
C SER A 873 31.73 -6.91 20.18
N LEU A 874 31.47 -6.82 18.88
CA LEU A 874 32.08 -7.68 17.87
C LEU A 874 33.60 -7.50 17.80
N LEU A 875 34.08 -6.25 17.84
CA LEU A 875 35.51 -5.97 17.75
C LEU A 875 36.28 -6.54 18.95
N ILE A 876 35.76 -6.34 20.16
CA ILE A 876 36.34 -6.88 21.40
C ILE A 876 36.24 -8.42 21.40
N LYS A 877 35.08 -8.98 21.02
CA LYS A 877 34.88 -10.43 20.90
C LYS A 877 35.93 -11.07 20.00
N TYR A 878 36.10 -10.54 18.79
CA TYR A 878 37.00 -11.14 17.81
C TYR A 878 38.48 -10.85 18.08
N TYR A 879 38.80 -9.73 18.74
CA TYR A 879 40.14 -9.50 19.29
C TYR A 879 40.52 -10.61 20.28
N ASN A 880 39.64 -10.88 21.25
CA ASN A 880 39.85 -11.91 22.27
C ASN A 880 39.83 -13.34 21.69
N LEU A 881 39.01 -13.59 20.67
CA LEU A 881 38.86 -14.93 20.07
C LEU A 881 40.09 -15.36 19.26
N ILE A 882 40.73 -14.44 18.54
CA ILE A 882 41.83 -14.75 17.61
C ILE A 882 43.20 -14.79 18.30
N ASP A 883 43.31 -14.23 19.52
CA ASP A 883 44.50 -14.27 20.40
C ASP A 883 45.83 -13.95 19.70
N LEU A 884 45.83 -12.95 18.80
CA LEU A 884 47.03 -12.45 18.13
C LEU A 884 47.67 -11.24 18.86
N GLY A 885 47.15 -10.88 20.03
CA GLY A 885 47.54 -9.66 20.74
C GLY A 885 47.51 -8.43 19.81
N PRO A 886 48.51 -7.54 19.87
CA PRO A 886 48.58 -6.34 19.03
C PRO A 886 48.55 -6.60 17.51
N ASP A 887 48.88 -7.81 17.04
CA ASP A 887 48.95 -8.13 15.61
C ASP A 887 47.58 -8.48 15.00
N PHE A 888 46.55 -8.63 15.83
CA PHE A 888 45.16 -8.58 15.36
C PHE A 888 44.90 -7.31 14.53
N PHE A 889 45.46 -6.18 14.97
CA PHE A 889 45.46 -4.91 14.25
C PHE A 889 46.61 -4.84 13.24
N ASN A 890 46.51 -5.61 12.15
CA ASN A 890 47.55 -5.70 11.13
C ASN A 890 47.85 -4.39 10.38
N ARG A 891 47.00 -3.35 10.51
CA ARG A 891 47.24 -2.00 9.97
C ARG A 891 47.00 -0.93 11.04
N LYS A 892 47.80 -0.96 12.11
CA LYS A 892 47.71 -0.08 13.31
C LYS A 892 47.49 1.41 12.97
N LYS A 893 48.29 1.98 12.06
CA LYS A 893 48.12 3.38 11.62
C LYS A 893 46.75 3.63 10.99
N THR A 894 46.29 2.76 10.11
CA THR A 894 44.96 2.86 9.48
C THR A 894 43.85 2.72 10.53
N PHE A 895 44.00 1.82 11.50
CA PHE A 895 43.05 1.66 12.59
C PHE A 895 42.90 2.98 13.37
N ASN A 896 44.02 3.60 13.76
CA ASN A 896 43.98 4.87 14.49
C ASN A 896 43.39 6.01 13.66
N LEU A 897 43.60 6.04 12.33
CA LEU A 897 42.93 7.01 11.44
C LEU A 897 41.42 6.78 11.38
N LEU A 898 40.96 5.52 11.33
CA LEU A 898 39.53 5.19 11.35
C LEU A 898 38.88 5.47 12.71
N ALA A 899 39.59 5.20 13.80
CA ALA A 899 39.18 5.52 15.17
C ALA A 899 39.25 7.04 15.45
N GLY A 900 40.14 7.76 14.80
CA GLY A 900 40.37 9.19 15.03
C GLY A 900 41.21 9.49 16.28
N ASN A 901 41.75 8.45 16.92
CA ASN A 901 42.72 8.52 18.01
C ASN A 901 43.53 7.21 18.05
N ASP A 902 44.56 7.15 18.88
CA ASP A 902 45.33 5.94 19.19
C ASP A 902 44.83 5.20 20.45
N GLN A 903 44.03 5.88 21.28
CA GLN A 903 43.53 5.35 22.54
C GLN A 903 42.62 4.11 22.39
N LEU A 904 41.71 4.09 21.41
CA LEU A 904 40.76 2.97 21.27
C LEU A 904 41.47 1.61 21.11
N MET A 905 42.49 1.55 20.26
CA MET A 905 43.26 0.32 20.04
C MET A 905 43.97 -0.11 21.33
N GLN A 906 44.61 0.84 22.01
CA GLN A 906 45.33 0.58 23.27
C GLN A 906 44.38 0.04 24.35
N GLN A 907 43.19 0.62 24.48
CA GLN A 907 42.21 0.18 25.48
C GLN A 907 41.70 -1.24 25.22
N ILE A 908 41.46 -1.60 23.96
CA ILE A 908 41.09 -2.99 23.60
C ILE A 908 42.24 -3.93 23.94
N ILE A 909 43.49 -3.55 23.63
CA ILE A 909 44.68 -4.36 23.96
C ILE A 909 44.83 -4.52 25.47
N SER A 910 44.55 -3.48 26.24
CA SER A 910 44.57 -3.51 27.71
C SER A 910 43.38 -4.22 28.35
N GLY A 911 42.47 -4.80 27.55
CA GLY A 911 41.36 -5.62 28.04
C GLY A 911 40.19 -4.83 28.64
N LEU A 912 40.08 -3.53 28.36
CA LEU A 912 38.94 -2.74 28.83
C LEU A 912 37.64 -3.22 28.18
N SER A 913 36.56 -3.21 28.98
CA SER A 913 35.21 -3.47 28.50
C SER A 913 34.70 -2.35 27.58
N GLU A 914 33.67 -2.66 26.77
CA GLU A 914 33.03 -1.65 25.92
C GLU A 914 32.52 -0.44 26.72
N GLY A 915 32.02 -0.66 27.94
CA GLY A 915 31.53 0.40 28.82
C GLY A 915 32.64 1.36 29.26
N GLU A 916 33.80 0.82 29.69
CA GLU A 916 34.97 1.61 30.08
C GLU A 916 35.55 2.39 28.90
N ILE A 917 35.64 1.74 27.74
CA ILE A 917 36.08 2.39 26.50
C ILE A 917 35.16 3.56 26.15
N LYS A 918 33.84 3.35 26.14
CA LYS A 918 32.88 4.42 25.84
C LYS A 918 32.92 5.56 26.85
N MET A 919 33.25 5.29 28.12
CA MET A 919 33.43 6.33 29.14
C MET A 919 34.59 7.27 28.80
N SER A 920 35.65 6.75 28.18
CA SER A 920 36.87 7.53 27.89
C SER A 920 36.68 8.69 26.90
N TRP A 921 35.73 8.57 25.96
CA TRP A 921 35.38 9.65 25.02
C TRP A 921 34.05 10.31 25.33
N ALA A 922 33.40 9.99 26.46
CA ALA A 922 32.10 10.54 26.81
C ALA A 922 32.12 12.07 26.93
N LYS A 923 33.22 12.63 27.44
CA LYS A 923 33.42 14.08 27.56
C LYS A 923 33.47 14.76 26.18
N ASP A 924 34.35 14.30 25.29
CA ASP A 924 34.47 14.83 23.94
C ASP A 924 33.16 14.70 23.15
N LEU A 925 32.45 13.57 23.35
CA LEU A 925 31.17 13.33 22.71
C LEU A 925 30.08 14.29 23.23
N ALA A 926 30.11 14.65 24.52
CA ALA A 926 29.21 15.64 25.11
C ALA A 926 29.51 17.05 24.57
N GLU A 927 30.78 17.41 24.42
CA GLU A 927 31.22 18.67 23.81
C GLU A 927 30.79 18.76 22.35
N TYR A 928 30.99 17.69 21.57
CA TYR A 928 30.52 17.59 20.19
C TYR A 928 28.99 17.69 20.11
N ARG A 929 28.23 17.01 20.99
CA ARG A 929 26.76 17.13 21.02
C ARG A 929 26.31 18.56 21.30
N ARG A 930 27.05 19.32 22.12
CA ARG A 930 26.79 20.75 22.35
C ARG A 930 27.04 21.57 21.09
N LEU A 931 28.15 21.32 20.40
CA LEU A 931 28.50 21.98 19.15
C LEU A 931 27.46 21.68 18.05
N ARG A 932 27.12 20.41 17.88
CA ARG A 932 26.14 19.88 16.91
C ARG A 932 24.82 20.64 16.95
N ARG A 933 24.31 20.98 18.14
CA ARG A 933 23.02 21.69 18.31
C ARG A 933 22.95 23.01 17.56
N ASN A 934 24.07 23.71 17.39
CA ASN A 934 24.10 25.00 16.69
C ASN A 934 23.84 24.87 15.18
N TYR A 935 24.00 23.67 14.63
CA TYR A 935 23.98 23.43 13.19
C TYR A 935 22.79 22.61 12.72
N LEU A 936 21.98 22.08 13.65
CA LEU A 936 20.81 21.29 13.30
C LEU A 936 19.81 22.10 12.47
N LEU A 937 19.42 21.52 11.34
CA LEU A 937 18.41 22.06 10.44
C LEU A 937 17.04 21.42 10.68
N TYR A 938 17.02 20.29 11.36
CA TYR A 938 15.88 19.41 11.59
C TYR A 938 15.77 19.06 13.08
N ASP A 939 14.52 18.84 13.52
CA ASP A 939 14.20 18.43 14.89
C ASP A 939 14.75 17.04 15.25
#